data_AF-A0A0M1JLP5-F1
#
_entry.id   AF-A0A0M1JLP5-F1
#
_cell.length_a   1.000
_cell.length_b   1.000
_cell.length_c   1.000
_cell.angle_alpha   90.00
_cell.angle_beta   90.00
_cell.angle_gamma   90.00
#
_symmetry.space_group_name_H-M   'P 1'
#
loop_
_entity.id
_entity.type
_entity.pdbx_description
1 polymer ?
#
loop_
_entity_poly.entity_id
_entity_poly.type
_entity_poly.pdbx_seq_one_letter_code
_entity_poly.pdbx_strand_id
1 'polypeptide(L)'
;TGGAIDTSAGQLDSYAKKGSAGQIKIEANGDIRTGFVSSYNQSSSSDSYSGDIWITSHNGSINTTIGNLSGEAQISPNDDVSSVEVASIFNNAQANLASYAHRGTGGNVILKANGDITTSHISTFGSQSSGNVKIISNNGAINTGVIFSFSKLNNAGDVTLNAAGNISTSHISAWGNQQGGNITIDAGNIAGQLNNDTPCDCVNLLGTESTPSFNIGSATIHSFSPAGHAGNVTITTRGDTNLGGDQTRHAIRSAGYTEGGDISIFSLGNINSLGNIETFSDSGIGGDVSLKANGSVILRNIRTFGLIESGDLIILSCENLVKTGLVETVAPNGTSGNIQINTYGTEGNIQTAELVSAGEDGSGNITVVAEDGSVKTENITSLATEGDSGDITVAGQDDVITGDITSEGDDNSGDISVNSDEGSVTTGDVTTTAENGNSGDVTVAAQDNVQTGDIASQAGQNSGDISVSSEEGSTTNGNIATVAQNGNSGDVTVTAQNDVKTGNVTSQANQNSGNILVNSEQGSATTGNVATVAENGNSGDVTVTAQNDVKTGDITSQAGQNSGNILVNSEQGSVTTGNIASIAENGSSGNIAVRANNDIYTLNISSIAAIDSGDISVTSNTGNINTGNLATVAKTGNSGDISLTANQDINTGDISSIGGTNSGDISATSTEGAISTGDIETRAMTGIAGDVTLNAQDDINTGSITSTGAISSGDITVNSTEGVVNTGEIYTDTGEINIHQGGLNSEDKNSGLTNSIAQDLIAQDTLSFSPVFNPENSQSMNSSNSRINVPQNLDNFQVFNRNILENSIDDRISTIEESRTSEFAESLGISAENQVITTASAREILGSMAQQTGTQSAVVYVTAYEDQLELILFTADGAAIRAAVPEANRQALTKQVQEFRNEITDPRQRRSNSY
;
A
#
# COMPACT_ATOMS: atom_id res chain seq x y z
N THR A 1 13.51 24.69 67.29
CA THR A 1 14.19 24.68 65.97
C THR A 1 14.03 23.37 65.22
N GLY A 2 13.16 22.44 65.66
CA GLY A 2 12.75 21.24 64.90
C GLY A 2 11.35 20.78 65.29
N GLY A 3 10.45 21.73 65.59
CA GLY A 3 9.11 21.41 66.11
C GLY A 3 8.28 20.67 65.06
N ALA A 4 7.84 19.47 65.40
CA ALA A 4 6.92 18.65 64.61
C ALA A 4 5.48 18.86 65.09
N ILE A 5 4.51 18.63 64.19
CA ILE A 5 3.09 18.57 64.54
C ILE A 5 2.60 17.15 64.33
N ASP A 6 1.97 16.56 65.34
CA ASP A 6 1.30 15.26 65.22
C ASP A 6 -0.16 15.41 65.66
N THR A 7 -1.07 15.16 64.72
CA THR A 7 -2.52 15.18 64.92
C THR A 7 -3.17 13.86 64.51
N SER A 8 -2.36 12.81 64.28
CA SER A 8 -2.80 11.48 63.81
C SER A 8 -3.76 10.76 64.76
N ALA A 9 -3.78 11.13 66.04
CA ALA A 9 -4.72 10.59 67.03
C ALA A 9 -6.18 11.03 66.82
N GLY A 10 -6.45 12.01 65.93
CA GLY A 10 -7.78 12.54 65.66
C GLY A 10 -7.97 13.02 64.23
N GLN A 11 -9.02 13.82 64.03
CA GLN A 11 -9.37 14.44 62.75
C GLN A 11 -9.40 15.97 62.92
N LEU A 12 -8.93 16.70 61.91
CA LEU A 12 -8.97 18.16 61.87
C LEU A 12 -10.08 18.63 60.93
N ASP A 13 -11.12 19.23 61.49
CA ASP A 13 -12.30 19.65 60.74
C ASP A 13 -12.58 21.14 60.84
N SER A 14 -13.01 21.71 59.72
CA SER A 14 -13.64 23.01 59.62
C SER A 14 -15.01 22.80 58.99
N TYR A 15 -16.08 23.13 59.71
CA TYR A 15 -17.44 22.79 59.28
C TYR A 15 -18.36 24.01 59.25
N ALA A 16 -19.09 24.19 58.16
CA ALA A 16 -20.15 25.18 58.03
C ALA A 16 -21.46 24.57 57.55
N LYS A 17 -22.52 24.73 58.35
CA LYS A 17 -23.89 24.37 57.96
C LYS A 17 -24.55 25.42 57.07
N LYS A 18 -24.14 26.69 57.21
CA LYS A 18 -24.56 27.85 56.43
C LYS A 18 -23.36 28.78 56.25
N GLY A 19 -23.26 29.46 55.11
CA GLY A 19 -22.11 30.31 54.80
C GLY A 19 -20.91 29.49 54.33
N SER A 20 -19.70 30.01 54.51
CA SER A 20 -18.45 29.36 54.07
C SER A 20 -17.77 28.61 55.20
N ALA A 21 -17.13 27.47 54.89
CA ALA A 21 -16.26 26.78 55.83
C ALA A 21 -14.93 27.56 55.98
N GLY A 22 -14.29 27.43 57.14
CA GLY A 22 -13.01 28.08 57.42
C GLY A 22 -11.82 27.33 56.79
N GLN A 23 -10.73 28.05 56.58
CA GLN A 23 -9.44 27.51 56.17
C GLN A 23 -8.79 26.69 57.29
N ILE A 24 -8.11 25.60 56.92
CA ILE A 24 -7.24 24.83 57.81
C ILE A 24 -5.79 25.06 57.38
N LYS A 25 -4.96 25.58 58.29
CA LYS A 25 -3.52 25.78 58.04
C LYS A 25 -2.71 25.07 59.11
N ILE A 26 -1.85 24.14 58.70
CA ILE A 26 -0.90 23.41 59.55
C ILE A 26 0.51 23.77 59.08
N GLU A 27 1.32 24.32 59.97
CA GLU A 27 2.67 24.78 59.63
C GLU A 27 3.66 24.35 60.72
N ALA A 28 4.69 23.59 60.33
CA ALA A 28 5.70 23.08 61.23
C ALA A 28 7.11 23.28 60.65
N ASN A 29 8.10 23.33 61.54
CA ASN A 29 9.50 23.38 61.10
C ASN A 29 10.01 21.96 60.78
N GLY A 30 9.65 20.97 61.60
CA GLY A 30 9.92 19.54 61.36
C GLY A 30 8.72 18.82 60.76
N ASP A 31 8.65 17.50 60.94
CA ASP A 31 7.61 16.65 60.35
C ASP A 31 6.18 17.04 60.74
N ILE A 32 5.24 16.81 59.83
CA ILE A 32 3.81 16.85 60.08
C ILE A 32 3.24 15.45 59.90
N ARG A 33 2.66 14.90 60.98
CA ARG A 33 1.90 13.64 60.95
C ARG A 33 0.42 13.97 61.23
N THR A 34 -0.48 13.53 60.37
CA THR A 34 -1.92 13.77 60.53
C THR A 34 -2.73 12.59 60.00
N GLY A 35 -4.03 12.58 60.27
CA GLY A 35 -5.02 11.72 59.64
C GLY A 35 -5.93 12.53 58.73
N PHE A 36 -7.26 12.36 58.88
CA PHE A 36 -8.25 13.15 58.16
C PHE A 36 -8.11 14.66 58.42
N VAL A 37 -8.10 15.44 57.33
CA VAL A 37 -8.20 16.89 57.36
C VAL A 37 -9.32 17.31 56.41
N SER A 38 -10.37 17.94 56.91
CA SER A 38 -11.55 18.26 56.09
C SER A 38 -12.07 19.67 56.32
N SER A 39 -12.23 20.44 55.25
CA SER A 39 -13.06 21.63 55.23
C SER A 39 -14.38 21.27 54.55
N TYR A 40 -15.48 21.38 55.28
CA TYR A 40 -16.76 20.79 54.89
C TYR A 40 -17.89 21.80 54.97
N ASN A 41 -18.47 22.10 53.81
CA ASN A 41 -19.54 23.09 53.66
C ASN A 41 -20.85 22.43 53.19
N GLN A 42 -21.89 22.48 54.04
CA GLN A 42 -23.26 21.99 53.74
C GLN A 42 -24.24 23.11 53.34
N SER A 43 -23.75 24.33 53.14
CA SER A 43 -24.55 25.47 52.71
C SER A 43 -25.30 25.16 51.42
N SER A 44 -26.55 25.62 51.35
CA SER A 44 -27.38 25.55 50.15
C SER A 44 -27.14 26.73 49.19
N SER A 45 -26.15 27.59 49.46
CA SER A 45 -25.80 28.75 48.64
C SER A 45 -24.76 28.41 47.57
N SER A 46 -24.97 28.87 46.35
CA SER A 46 -23.96 28.84 45.28
C SER A 46 -22.72 29.67 45.60
N ASP A 47 -22.90 30.75 46.38
CA ASP A 47 -21.85 31.73 46.66
C ASP A 47 -21.01 31.35 47.89
N SER A 48 -21.19 30.13 48.40
CA SER A 48 -20.45 29.66 49.55
C SER A 48 -19.18 28.92 49.14
N TYR A 49 -18.17 28.94 50.00
CA TYR A 49 -16.86 28.34 49.72
C TYR A 49 -16.53 27.30 50.77
N SER A 50 -15.92 26.21 50.36
CA SER A 50 -15.13 25.40 51.28
C SER A 50 -13.79 26.12 51.53
N GLY A 51 -13.21 25.91 52.70
CA GLY A 51 -11.93 26.51 53.04
C GLY A 51 -10.75 25.74 52.43
N ASP A 52 -9.66 26.46 52.20
CA ASP A 52 -8.41 25.85 51.77
C ASP A 52 -7.81 24.97 52.88
N ILE A 53 -7.07 23.94 52.48
CA ILE A 53 -6.24 23.11 53.35
C ILE A 53 -4.79 23.36 52.97
N TRP A 54 -4.04 24.01 53.86
CA TRP A 54 -2.60 24.28 53.68
C TRP A 54 -1.78 23.53 54.71
N ILE A 55 -0.87 22.66 54.25
CA ILE A 55 0.04 21.90 55.11
C ILE A 55 1.48 22.18 54.66
N THR A 56 2.26 22.83 55.52
CA THR A 56 3.64 23.23 55.21
C THR A 56 4.61 22.69 56.26
N SER A 57 5.52 21.81 55.85
CA SER A 57 6.70 21.42 56.62
C SER A 57 7.95 22.06 56.02
N HIS A 58 8.60 22.96 56.77
CA HIS A 58 9.73 23.73 56.24
C HIS A 58 11.00 22.91 56.05
N ASN A 59 11.28 21.95 56.95
CA ASN A 59 12.49 21.11 56.91
C ASN A 59 12.20 19.60 57.09
N GLY A 60 10.95 19.20 57.24
CA GLY A 60 10.55 17.80 57.46
C GLY A 60 9.67 17.23 56.36
N SER A 61 9.08 16.08 56.66
CA SER A 61 8.12 15.35 55.82
C SER A 61 6.66 15.68 56.18
N ILE A 62 5.73 15.41 55.27
CA ILE A 62 4.29 15.39 55.56
C ILE A 62 3.80 13.96 55.38
N ASN A 63 3.14 13.41 56.39
CA ASN A 63 2.47 12.12 56.29
C ASN A 63 1.05 12.21 56.86
N THR A 64 0.05 12.03 56.00
CA THR A 64 -1.37 12.12 56.37
C THR A 64 -2.04 10.76 56.53
N THR A 65 -1.26 9.66 56.49
CA THR A 65 -1.72 8.26 56.56
C THR A 65 -1.52 7.59 57.93
N ILE A 66 -0.93 8.29 58.90
CA ILE A 66 -0.62 7.75 60.24
C ILE A 66 -1.88 7.59 61.12
N GLY A 67 -3.00 8.27 60.78
CA GLY A 67 -4.26 8.21 61.53
C GLY A 67 -5.19 7.05 61.17
N ASN A 68 -6.35 6.95 61.85
CA ASN A 68 -7.39 5.97 61.50
C ASN A 68 -8.16 6.41 60.24
N LEU A 69 -7.85 5.81 59.09
CA LEU A 69 -8.49 6.09 57.78
C LEU A 69 -9.61 5.11 57.41
N SER A 70 -10.16 4.33 58.36
CA SER A 70 -11.18 3.30 58.06
C SER A 70 -12.49 3.80 57.44
N GLY A 71 -12.76 5.12 57.47
CA GLY A 71 -13.93 5.74 56.84
C GLY A 71 -13.68 6.27 55.42
N GLU A 72 -12.47 6.13 54.88
CA GLU A 72 -12.11 6.62 53.55
C GLU A 72 -12.74 5.75 52.45
N ALA A 73 -13.14 6.40 51.34
CA ALA A 73 -13.69 5.73 50.17
C ALA A 73 -12.74 4.62 49.67
N GLN A 74 -13.29 3.48 49.27
CA GLN A 74 -12.52 2.42 48.61
C GLN A 74 -12.65 2.58 47.11
N ILE A 75 -11.55 2.97 46.47
CA ILE A 75 -11.48 3.16 45.01
C ILE A 75 -10.43 2.18 44.50
N SER A 76 -10.85 1.28 43.62
CA SER A 76 -9.97 0.29 43.00
C SER A 76 -9.10 0.97 41.95
N PRO A 77 -7.84 0.53 41.76
CA PRO A 77 -7.03 0.91 40.60
C PRO A 77 -7.66 0.56 39.25
N ASN A 78 -8.67 -0.32 39.26
CA ASN A 78 -9.40 -0.74 38.06
C ASN A 78 -10.72 0.00 37.84
N ASP A 79 -11.08 0.95 38.72
CA ASP A 79 -12.29 1.75 38.53
C ASP A 79 -12.13 2.71 37.32
N ASP A 80 -13.24 3.04 36.68
CA ASP A 80 -13.29 3.99 35.57
C ASP A 80 -13.60 5.40 36.09
N VAL A 81 -12.56 6.22 36.22
CA VAL A 81 -12.66 7.60 36.71
C VAL A 81 -13.10 8.60 35.64
N SER A 82 -13.35 8.17 34.40
CA SER A 82 -14.05 8.99 33.41
C SER A 82 -15.55 9.07 33.68
N SER A 83 -16.11 8.05 34.35
CA SER A 83 -17.51 8.02 34.74
C SER A 83 -17.80 9.07 35.82
N VAL A 84 -18.94 9.75 35.70
CA VAL A 84 -19.37 10.74 36.69
C VAL A 84 -19.62 10.09 38.06
N GLU A 85 -20.05 8.83 38.09
CA GLU A 85 -20.29 8.07 39.32
C GLU A 85 -19.03 7.93 40.16
N VAL A 86 -17.91 7.54 39.54
CA VAL A 86 -16.63 7.37 40.24
C VAL A 86 -15.99 8.73 40.49
N ALA A 87 -15.94 9.63 39.49
CA ALA A 87 -15.33 10.95 39.64
C ALA A 87 -16.00 11.80 40.75
N SER A 88 -17.31 11.58 41.00
CA SER A 88 -18.07 12.26 42.05
C SER A 88 -18.19 11.49 43.36
N ILE A 89 -17.46 10.39 43.56
CA ILE A 89 -17.61 9.51 44.74
C ILE A 89 -17.48 10.27 46.08
N PHE A 90 -16.60 11.27 46.14
CA PHE A 90 -16.40 12.12 47.33
C PHE A 90 -17.53 13.13 47.60
N ASN A 91 -18.59 13.12 46.79
CA ASN A 91 -19.83 13.78 47.15
C ASN A 91 -20.53 13.09 48.33
N ASN A 92 -20.37 11.76 48.44
CA ASN A 92 -21.05 10.93 49.43
C ASN A 92 -20.08 10.13 50.33
N ALA A 93 -18.78 10.11 49.99
CA ALA A 93 -17.74 9.45 50.75
C ALA A 93 -16.66 10.45 51.21
N GLN A 94 -15.82 10.05 52.16
CA GLN A 94 -14.77 10.89 52.72
C GLN A 94 -13.42 10.57 52.05
N ALA A 95 -12.64 11.62 51.74
CA ALA A 95 -11.23 11.53 51.38
C ALA A 95 -10.36 11.88 52.60
N ASN A 96 -9.12 11.39 52.64
CA ASN A 96 -8.15 11.75 53.67
C ASN A 96 -7.96 13.28 53.77
N LEU A 97 -7.78 13.96 52.65
CA LEU A 97 -7.78 15.42 52.57
C LEU A 97 -8.98 15.88 51.72
N ALA A 98 -9.95 16.56 52.33
CA ALA A 98 -11.20 16.90 51.66
C ALA A 98 -11.56 18.38 51.83
N SER A 99 -11.61 19.12 50.72
CA SER A 99 -12.29 20.41 50.66
C SER A 99 -13.60 20.26 49.91
N TYR A 100 -14.70 20.17 50.64
CA TYR A 100 -16.03 19.83 50.11
C TYR A 100 -17.00 21.00 50.21
N ALA A 101 -17.60 21.38 49.08
CA ALA A 101 -18.70 22.34 49.03
C ALA A 101 -19.96 21.75 48.36
N HIS A 102 -21.02 21.57 49.16
CA HIS A 102 -22.27 20.94 48.69
C HIS A 102 -22.92 21.67 47.51
N ARG A 103 -23.08 23.01 47.58
CA ARG A 103 -23.65 23.82 46.48
C ARG A 103 -22.73 24.92 45.95
N GLY A 104 -21.55 25.08 46.54
CA GLY A 104 -20.63 26.18 46.26
C GLY A 104 -19.32 25.72 45.64
N THR A 105 -18.25 26.48 45.87
CA THR A 105 -16.91 26.21 45.33
C THR A 105 -16.03 25.48 46.34
N GLY A 106 -15.38 24.40 45.89
CA GLY A 106 -14.36 23.68 46.66
C GLY A 106 -13.14 24.56 46.93
N GLY A 107 -12.48 24.37 48.06
CA GLY A 107 -11.24 25.07 48.40
C GLY A 107 -10.02 24.31 47.90
N ASN A 108 -8.87 24.98 47.89
CA ASN A 108 -7.62 24.40 47.43
C ASN A 108 -7.02 23.45 48.48
N VAL A 109 -6.30 22.42 48.03
CA VAL A 109 -5.47 21.57 48.89
C VAL A 109 -4.01 21.78 48.48
N ILE A 110 -3.22 22.38 49.37
CA ILE A 110 -1.82 22.74 49.11
C ILE A 110 -0.91 22.11 50.16
N LEU A 111 0.00 21.25 49.71
CA LEU A 111 0.99 20.60 50.54
C LEU A 111 2.39 21.02 50.08
N LYS A 112 3.23 21.44 51.02
CA LYS A 112 4.62 21.78 50.76
C LYS A 112 5.53 21.20 51.84
N ALA A 113 6.47 20.36 51.44
CA ALA A 113 7.45 19.77 52.34
C ALA A 113 8.87 19.92 51.77
N ASN A 114 9.86 19.93 52.66
CA ASN A 114 11.23 19.76 52.23
C ASN A 114 11.54 18.27 51.95
N GLY A 115 11.08 17.37 52.82
CA GLY A 115 11.18 15.92 52.62
C GLY A 115 9.96 15.31 51.95
N ASP A 116 9.76 14.01 52.13
CA ASP A 116 8.69 13.26 51.49
C ASP A 116 7.29 13.76 51.86
N ILE A 117 6.35 13.62 50.92
CA ILE A 117 4.92 13.81 51.15
C ILE A 117 4.21 12.48 50.89
N THR A 118 3.54 11.95 51.91
CA THR A 118 2.70 10.76 51.80
C THR A 118 1.26 11.10 52.17
N THR A 119 0.34 10.88 51.23
CA THR A 119 -1.11 11.08 51.41
C THR A 119 -1.90 9.86 51.00
N SER A 120 -3.14 9.74 51.48
CA SER A 120 -4.11 8.80 50.91
C SER A 120 -4.92 9.52 49.83
N HIS A 121 -6.25 9.65 49.93
CA HIS A 121 -7.05 10.32 48.92
C HIS A 121 -7.18 11.84 49.15
N ILE A 122 -7.23 12.58 48.05
CA ILE A 122 -7.42 14.04 48.05
C ILE A 122 -8.63 14.39 47.21
N SER A 123 -9.50 15.26 47.75
CA SER A 123 -10.65 15.79 47.02
C SER A 123 -10.86 17.28 47.23
N THR A 124 -11.17 17.99 46.15
CA THR A 124 -11.52 19.42 46.15
C THR A 124 -12.94 19.66 45.61
N PHE A 125 -13.87 18.74 45.89
CA PHE A 125 -15.25 18.76 45.40
C PHE A 125 -15.97 20.10 45.61
N GLY A 126 -16.56 20.62 44.52
CA GLY A 126 -17.54 21.71 44.59
C GLY A 126 -18.64 21.56 43.56
N SER A 127 -19.88 21.90 43.91
CA SER A 127 -20.97 21.90 42.92
C SER A 127 -20.82 23.02 41.87
N GLN A 128 -20.24 24.17 42.23
CA GLN A 128 -20.02 25.27 41.28
C GLN A 128 -18.68 25.14 40.57
N SER A 129 -17.59 25.13 41.32
CA SER A 129 -16.22 24.96 40.84
C SER A 129 -15.44 24.12 41.84
N SER A 130 -14.41 23.44 41.36
CA SER A 130 -13.48 22.69 42.20
C SER A 130 -12.29 23.59 42.59
N GLY A 131 -11.62 23.24 43.69
CA GLY A 131 -10.35 23.86 44.08
C GLY A 131 -9.15 23.15 43.47
N ASN A 132 -7.99 23.81 43.46
CA ASN A 132 -6.75 23.25 42.95
C ASN A 132 -6.10 22.30 43.97
N VAL A 133 -5.38 21.30 43.49
CA VAL A 133 -4.51 20.42 44.28
C VAL A 133 -3.07 20.70 43.91
N LYS A 134 -2.24 21.12 44.88
CA LYS A 134 -0.83 21.41 44.64
C LYS A 134 0.05 20.76 45.69
N ILE A 135 0.92 19.86 45.27
CA ILE A 135 1.84 19.11 46.14
C ILE A 135 3.27 19.36 45.70
N ILE A 136 4.10 19.89 46.59
CA ILE A 136 5.51 20.20 46.33
C ILE A 136 6.41 19.55 47.37
N SER A 137 7.27 18.63 46.94
CA SER A 137 8.36 18.06 47.76
C SER A 137 9.71 18.53 47.21
N ASN A 138 10.37 19.45 47.92
CA ASN A 138 11.58 20.10 47.39
C ASN A 138 12.79 19.16 47.30
N ASN A 139 12.91 18.15 48.17
CA ASN A 139 14.04 17.22 48.26
C ASN A 139 13.59 15.77 48.55
N GLY A 140 12.31 15.44 48.38
CA GLY A 140 11.76 14.11 48.67
C GLY A 140 10.81 13.62 47.59
N ALA A 141 10.19 12.47 47.84
CA ALA A 141 9.20 11.84 46.99
C ALA A 141 7.76 12.30 47.31
N ILE A 142 6.86 12.11 46.36
CA ILE A 142 5.41 12.20 46.58
C ILE A 142 4.82 10.80 46.43
N ASN A 143 4.08 10.32 47.43
CA ASN A 143 3.29 9.11 47.35
C ASN A 143 1.85 9.41 47.77
N THR A 144 0.89 9.27 46.86
CA THR A 144 -0.51 9.63 47.10
C THR A 144 -1.46 8.54 46.62
N GLY A 145 -2.67 8.50 47.18
CA GLY A 145 -3.80 7.75 46.64
C GLY A 145 -4.45 8.52 45.48
N VAL A 146 -5.79 8.44 45.35
CA VAL A 146 -6.49 9.19 44.29
C VAL A 146 -6.50 10.69 44.55
N ILE A 147 -6.54 11.48 43.47
CA ILE A 147 -6.71 12.93 43.50
C ILE A 147 -7.86 13.31 42.60
N PHE A 148 -9.00 13.70 43.18
CA PHE A 148 -10.19 14.13 42.44
C PHE A 148 -10.50 15.60 42.65
N SER A 149 -10.41 16.35 41.55
CA SER A 149 -10.89 17.71 41.42
C SER A 149 -12.19 17.66 40.63
N PHE A 150 -13.32 17.79 41.32
CA PHE A 150 -14.64 17.58 40.73
C PHE A 150 -15.51 18.82 40.84
N SER A 151 -16.05 19.27 39.70
CA SER A 151 -16.98 20.38 39.59
C SER A 151 -18.22 20.01 38.80
N LYS A 152 -19.40 20.10 39.44
CA LYS A 152 -20.67 19.72 38.78
C LYS A 152 -21.11 20.66 37.65
N LEU A 153 -20.83 21.96 37.74
CA LEU A 153 -21.45 22.98 36.87
C LEU A 153 -20.46 23.80 36.03
N ASN A 154 -19.31 24.16 36.60
CA ASN A 154 -18.31 24.97 35.91
C ASN A 154 -16.98 24.22 35.85
N ASN A 155 -15.89 24.78 36.36
CA ASN A 155 -14.53 24.34 36.07
C ASN A 155 -14.00 23.41 37.16
N ALA A 156 -13.26 22.39 36.75
CA ALA A 156 -12.34 21.69 37.64
C ALA A 156 -11.18 22.60 38.03
N GLY A 157 -10.55 22.31 39.16
CA GLY A 157 -9.28 22.90 39.57
C GLY A 157 -8.11 22.06 39.07
N ASP A 158 -6.98 22.71 38.88
CA ASP A 158 -5.74 22.10 38.40
C ASP A 158 -5.14 21.15 39.45
N VAL A 159 -4.41 20.15 38.98
CA VAL A 159 -3.63 19.22 39.80
C VAL A 159 -2.15 19.37 39.45
N THR A 160 -1.33 19.75 40.42
CA THR A 160 0.12 19.91 40.25
C THR A 160 0.88 19.07 41.27
N LEU A 161 1.71 18.15 40.79
CA LEU A 161 2.63 17.34 41.58
C LEU A 161 4.07 17.65 41.16
N ASN A 162 4.89 18.14 42.09
CA ASN A 162 6.28 18.48 41.83
C ASN A 162 7.16 17.90 42.95
N ALA A 163 8.09 17.02 42.60
CA ALA A 163 8.95 16.33 43.55
C ALA A 163 10.38 16.25 43.03
N ALA A 164 11.37 16.44 43.91
CA ALA A 164 12.75 16.11 43.58
C ALA A 164 12.99 14.59 43.48
N GLY A 165 12.18 13.78 44.19
CA GLY A 165 12.19 12.32 44.15
C GLY A 165 11.08 11.74 43.27
N ASN A 166 10.85 10.44 43.41
CA ASN A 166 9.80 9.73 42.67
C ASN A 166 8.41 10.30 42.97
N ILE A 167 7.51 10.24 41.98
CA ILE A 167 6.08 10.49 42.17
C ILE A 167 5.34 9.18 41.93
N SER A 168 4.64 8.71 42.96
CA SER A 168 3.73 7.57 42.90
C SER A 168 2.32 8.03 43.27
N THR A 169 1.33 7.66 42.47
CA THR A 169 -0.07 8.05 42.68
C THR A 169 -1.03 6.90 42.33
N SER A 170 -2.30 7.05 42.68
CA SER A 170 -3.40 6.33 42.04
C SER A 170 -4.11 7.28 41.05
N HIS A 171 -5.40 7.10 40.78
CA HIS A 171 -6.14 7.88 39.79
C HIS A 171 -6.05 9.39 40.02
N ILE A 172 -5.93 10.13 38.92
CA ILE A 172 -6.07 11.59 38.91
C ILE A 172 -7.24 11.93 37.99
N SER A 173 -8.21 12.68 38.50
CA SER A 173 -9.36 13.14 37.73
C SER A 173 -9.62 14.61 37.97
N ALA A 174 -9.57 15.42 36.91
CA ALA A 174 -9.93 16.83 36.90
C ALA A 174 -11.21 17.01 36.05
N TRP A 175 -12.35 16.77 36.68
CA TRP A 175 -13.66 16.73 36.04
C TRP A 175 -14.43 18.03 36.26
N GLY A 176 -14.71 18.77 35.20
CA GLY A 176 -15.47 20.01 35.29
C GLY A 176 -16.42 20.17 34.12
N ASN A 177 -17.69 20.46 34.38
CA ASN A 177 -18.72 20.54 33.35
C ASN A 177 -18.42 21.53 32.20
N GLN A 178 -17.78 22.68 32.47
CA GLN A 178 -17.39 23.66 31.43
C GLN A 178 -15.91 23.59 31.05
N GLN A 179 -15.03 23.25 32.00
CA GLN A 179 -13.60 23.20 31.78
C GLN A 179 -12.97 22.11 32.64
N GLY A 180 -12.24 21.18 32.01
CA GLY A 180 -11.37 20.24 32.70
C GLY A 180 -10.15 20.95 33.30
N GLY A 181 -9.62 20.44 34.40
CA GLY A 181 -8.43 21.04 35.04
C GLY A 181 -7.15 20.56 34.37
N ASN A 182 -6.11 21.40 34.38
CA ASN A 182 -4.79 21.00 33.91
C ASN A 182 -4.16 20.04 34.93
N ILE A 183 -3.43 19.05 34.43
CA ILE A 183 -2.72 18.07 35.25
C ILE A 183 -1.23 18.18 34.92
N THR A 184 -0.43 18.59 35.88
CA THR A 184 1.02 18.78 35.73
C THR A 184 1.77 17.91 36.72
N ILE A 185 2.68 17.08 36.23
CA ILE A 185 3.49 16.16 37.02
C ILE A 185 4.96 16.37 36.66
N ASP A 186 5.80 16.68 37.64
CA ASP A 186 7.24 16.89 37.47
C ASP A 186 8.01 16.08 38.52
N ALA A 187 8.52 14.92 38.10
CA ALA A 187 9.36 14.04 38.93
C ALA A 187 10.84 14.28 38.58
N GLY A 188 11.56 14.88 39.52
CA GLY A 188 12.96 15.28 39.38
C GLY A 188 13.17 16.79 39.22
N ASN A 189 12.11 17.61 39.25
CA ASN A 189 12.16 19.07 39.14
C ASN A 189 12.89 19.59 37.90
N ILE A 190 12.67 18.93 36.76
CA ILE A 190 13.39 19.22 35.51
C ILE A 190 12.57 20.08 34.53
N ALA A 191 11.28 20.34 34.78
CA ALA A 191 10.42 21.05 33.83
C ALA A 191 10.92 22.45 33.42
N GLY A 192 11.70 23.12 34.28
CA GLY A 192 12.32 24.43 33.99
C GLY A 192 13.70 24.37 33.33
N GLN A 193 14.22 23.18 33.03
CA GLN A 193 15.57 22.95 32.51
C GLN A 193 15.59 22.48 31.04
N LEU A 194 14.43 22.36 30.40
CA LEU A 194 14.28 21.78 29.07
C LEU A 194 14.25 22.86 27.98
N ASN A 195 15.05 22.69 26.93
CA ASN A 195 14.90 23.36 25.64
C ASN A 195 13.98 22.50 24.75
N ASN A 196 12.79 23.01 24.43
CA ASN A 196 11.75 22.24 23.73
C ASN A 196 12.01 22.02 22.22
N ASP A 197 13.04 22.67 21.66
CA ASP A 197 13.24 22.76 20.21
C ASP A 197 14.04 21.59 19.62
N THR A 198 14.75 20.81 20.45
CA THR A 198 15.56 19.66 20.00
C THR A 198 15.42 18.49 20.99
N PRO A 199 14.80 17.37 20.59
CA PRO A 199 14.54 16.23 21.48
C PRO A 199 15.82 15.62 22.08
N CYS A 200 16.92 15.64 21.33
CA CYS A 200 18.15 14.89 21.62
C CYS A 200 19.27 15.71 22.30
N ASP A 201 19.12 17.02 22.48
CA ASP A 201 20.15 17.83 23.17
C ASP A 201 20.20 17.58 24.69
N CYS A 202 19.19 16.89 25.23
CA CYS A 202 19.02 16.63 26.67
C CYS A 202 19.92 15.51 27.22
N VAL A 203 20.65 14.77 26.37
CA VAL A 203 21.60 13.72 26.79
C VAL A 203 22.65 14.26 27.78
N ASN A 204 22.94 15.57 27.73
CA ASN A 204 23.89 16.24 28.62
C ASN A 204 23.37 16.52 30.06
N LEU A 205 22.10 16.23 30.40
CA LEU A 205 21.58 16.37 31.78
C LEU A 205 21.82 15.11 32.65
N LEU A 206 22.29 14.00 32.05
CA LEU A 206 22.57 12.74 32.75
C LEU A 206 23.92 12.78 33.47
N GLY A 207 23.95 13.39 34.66
CA GLY A 207 25.01 13.19 35.65
C GLY A 207 24.82 11.89 36.47
N THR A 208 25.67 11.62 37.45
CA THR A 208 25.54 10.48 38.41
C THR A 208 24.39 10.63 39.42
N GLU A 209 23.37 11.42 39.11
CA GLU A 209 22.27 11.74 40.02
C GLU A 209 21.18 10.68 40.00
N SER A 210 20.32 10.67 41.02
CA SER A 210 19.12 9.83 41.04
C SER A 210 18.25 10.09 39.80
N THR A 211 17.55 9.06 39.33
CA THR A 211 16.59 9.11 38.21
C THR A 211 15.13 8.99 38.68
N PRO A 212 14.56 10.02 39.32
CA PRO A 212 13.16 10.09 39.72
C PRO A 212 12.18 9.69 38.62
N SER A 213 11.34 8.70 38.91
CA SER A 213 10.31 8.19 38.00
C SER A 213 8.92 8.65 38.41
N PHE A 214 7.99 8.59 37.45
CA PHE A 214 6.55 8.67 37.69
C PHE A 214 5.91 7.30 37.49
N ASN A 215 5.05 6.88 38.43
CA ASN A 215 4.34 5.60 38.35
C ASN A 215 2.91 5.73 38.91
N ILE A 216 1.92 5.27 38.15
CA ILE A 216 0.50 5.25 38.55
C ILE A 216 -0.09 3.82 38.65
N GLY A 217 0.71 2.77 38.44
CA GLY A 217 0.24 1.39 38.44
C GLY A 217 -0.75 1.12 37.31
N SER A 218 -1.92 0.52 37.61
CA SER A 218 -3.00 0.30 36.64
C SER A 218 -4.06 1.40 36.62
N ALA A 219 -3.88 2.46 37.43
CA ALA A 219 -4.81 3.59 37.48
C ALA A 219 -4.59 4.56 36.30
N THR A 220 -5.42 5.60 36.22
CA THR A 220 -5.57 6.43 35.00
C THR A 220 -5.59 7.93 35.32
N ILE A 221 -5.31 8.75 34.31
CA ILE A 221 -5.26 10.22 34.39
C ILE A 221 -6.29 10.83 33.45
N HIS A 222 -7.22 11.63 33.96
CA HIS A 222 -8.31 12.17 33.16
C HIS A 222 -8.51 13.67 33.41
N SER A 223 -8.55 14.45 32.33
CA SER A 223 -9.12 15.80 32.33
C SER A 223 -10.36 15.78 31.46
N PHE A 224 -11.50 16.18 32.02
CA PHE A 224 -12.78 15.91 31.37
C PHE A 224 -13.74 17.09 31.47
N SER A 225 -14.36 17.43 30.34
CA SER A 225 -15.38 18.46 30.22
C SER A 225 -16.53 18.05 29.29
N PRO A 226 -17.71 17.67 29.82
CA PRO A 226 -18.85 17.25 29.01
C PRO A 226 -19.55 18.38 28.23
N ALA A 227 -19.23 19.66 28.48
CA ALA A 227 -19.89 20.78 27.79
C ALA A 227 -18.94 21.89 27.32
N GLY A 228 -17.63 21.78 27.54
CA GLY A 228 -16.64 22.74 27.07
C GLY A 228 -15.28 22.10 26.81
N HIS A 229 -14.20 22.74 27.22
CA HIS A 229 -12.83 22.34 26.85
C HIS A 229 -12.21 21.46 27.94
N ALA A 230 -11.43 20.45 27.56
CA ALA A 230 -10.60 19.72 28.52
C ALA A 230 -9.37 20.54 28.93
N GLY A 231 -8.72 20.13 30.03
CA GLY A 231 -7.45 20.70 30.46
C GLY A 231 -6.27 19.85 29.98
N ASN A 232 -5.11 20.47 29.86
CA ASN A 232 -3.91 19.82 29.35
C ASN A 232 -3.30 18.86 30.38
N VAL A 233 -2.63 17.82 29.89
CA VAL A 233 -1.87 16.88 30.72
C VAL A 233 -0.39 17.00 30.36
N THR A 234 0.42 17.44 31.32
CA THR A 234 1.88 17.60 31.15
C THR A 234 2.62 16.75 32.17
N ILE A 235 3.46 15.84 31.68
CA ILE A 235 4.28 14.96 32.52
C ILE A 235 5.76 15.16 32.14
N THR A 236 6.59 15.44 33.13
CA THR A 236 8.03 15.59 32.97
C THR A 236 8.74 14.71 33.98
N THR A 237 9.67 13.87 33.52
CA THR A 237 10.35 12.90 34.39
C THR A 237 11.84 12.79 34.09
N ARG A 238 12.67 12.74 35.15
CA ARG A 238 14.11 12.52 35.06
C ARG A 238 14.48 11.04 34.86
N GLY A 239 13.61 10.12 35.26
CA GLY A 239 13.65 8.69 34.97
C GLY A 239 12.42 8.27 34.17
N ASP A 240 11.95 7.03 34.33
CA ASP A 240 10.83 6.50 33.56
C ASP A 240 9.48 7.16 33.90
N THR A 241 8.62 7.27 32.88
CA THR A 241 7.19 7.54 32.99
C THR A 241 6.40 6.25 32.77
N ASN A 242 5.80 5.70 33.83
CA ASN A 242 5.00 4.48 33.78
C ASN A 242 3.52 4.79 33.99
N LEU A 243 2.75 4.74 32.91
CA LEU A 243 1.32 5.01 32.85
C LEU A 243 0.50 3.71 32.95
N GLY A 244 -0.70 3.83 33.52
CA GLY A 244 -1.59 2.69 33.75
C GLY A 244 -2.62 2.46 32.64
N GLY A 245 -3.86 2.17 33.01
CA GLY A 245 -4.90 1.72 32.09
C GLY A 245 -4.82 0.24 31.75
N ASP A 246 -5.57 -0.19 30.73
CA ASP A 246 -5.61 -1.56 30.21
C ASP A 246 -6.24 -1.60 28.79
N GLN A 247 -6.67 -2.78 28.33
CA GLN A 247 -7.31 -2.95 27.03
C GLN A 247 -8.64 -2.19 26.87
N THR A 248 -9.27 -1.81 27.98
CA THR A 248 -10.60 -1.18 28.01
C THR A 248 -10.58 0.23 28.61
N ARG A 249 -9.50 0.62 29.29
CA ARG A 249 -9.36 1.92 29.95
C ARG A 249 -8.14 2.66 29.44
N HIS A 250 -8.33 3.95 29.17
CA HIS A 250 -7.25 4.86 28.79
C HIS A 250 -6.25 5.02 29.94
N ALA A 251 -4.97 5.13 29.61
CA ALA A 251 -3.97 5.55 30.55
C ALA A 251 -4.09 7.05 30.84
N ILE A 252 -4.26 7.84 29.76
CA ILE A 252 -4.51 9.27 29.79
C ILE A 252 -5.67 9.59 28.85
N ARG A 253 -6.64 10.36 29.32
CA ARG A 253 -7.70 10.92 28.47
C ARG A 253 -7.95 12.38 28.77
N SER A 254 -7.81 13.24 27.76
CA SER A 254 -8.14 14.66 27.81
C SER A 254 -9.31 14.95 26.88
N ALA A 255 -10.53 14.91 27.42
CA ALA A 255 -11.76 14.90 26.60
C ALA A 255 -12.69 16.07 26.91
N GLY A 256 -12.92 16.91 25.91
CA GLY A 256 -13.87 18.02 25.95
C GLY A 256 -15.01 17.83 24.96
N TYR A 257 -16.04 18.66 25.07
CA TYR A 257 -17.10 18.75 24.08
C TYR A 257 -16.70 19.68 22.91
N THR A 258 -16.07 20.82 23.21
CA THR A 258 -15.65 21.81 22.20
C THR A 258 -14.17 21.74 21.86
N GLU A 259 -13.32 21.28 22.77
CA GLU A 259 -11.87 21.17 22.55
C GLU A 259 -11.25 20.11 23.47
N GLY A 260 -10.44 19.23 22.90
CA GLY A 260 -9.58 18.31 23.65
C GLY A 260 -8.34 19.05 24.15
N GLY A 261 -7.85 18.71 25.34
CA GLY A 261 -6.63 19.33 25.86
C GLY A 261 -5.38 18.59 25.38
N ASP A 262 -4.26 19.29 25.27
CA ASP A 262 -2.99 18.72 24.82
C ASP A 262 -2.43 17.71 25.84
N ILE A 263 -1.73 16.71 25.33
CA ILE A 263 -1.00 15.73 26.12
C ILE A 263 0.48 15.83 25.77
N SER A 264 1.30 16.27 26.73
CA SER A 264 2.74 16.39 26.56
C SER A 264 3.48 15.56 27.61
N ILE A 265 4.30 14.62 27.16
CA ILE A 265 5.14 13.79 28.03
C ILE A 265 6.59 13.92 27.59
N PHE A 266 7.44 14.30 28.54
CA PHE A 266 8.87 14.30 28.39
C PHE A 266 9.52 13.40 29.45
N SER A 267 10.35 12.46 29.01
CA SER A 267 11.07 11.55 29.90
C SER A 267 12.54 11.45 29.50
N LEU A 268 13.44 11.65 30.46
CA LEU A 268 14.85 11.27 30.30
C LEU A 268 15.07 9.75 30.45
N GLY A 269 14.03 8.98 30.80
CA GLY A 269 13.97 7.52 30.75
C GLY A 269 13.01 7.05 29.67
N ASN A 270 12.30 5.95 29.94
CA ASN A 270 11.30 5.38 29.05
C ASN A 270 9.91 5.99 29.28
N ILE A 271 9.05 5.96 28.26
CA ILE A 271 7.60 6.19 28.40
C ILE A 271 6.89 4.87 28.16
N ASN A 272 6.19 4.36 29.17
CA ASN A 272 5.44 3.10 29.10
C ASN A 272 3.96 3.34 29.37
N SER A 273 3.06 2.70 28.62
CA SER A 273 1.62 2.75 28.87
C SER A 273 0.93 1.38 28.74
N LEU A 274 0.09 1.05 29.74
CA LEU A 274 -0.78 -0.14 29.70
C LEU A 274 -2.15 0.12 29.06
N GLY A 275 -2.51 1.38 28.85
CA GLY A 275 -3.78 1.83 28.26
C GLY A 275 -3.56 2.80 27.10
N ASN A 276 -4.65 3.27 26.51
CA ASN A 276 -4.59 4.22 25.39
C ASN A 276 -4.28 5.65 25.88
N ILE A 277 -3.67 6.46 25.03
CA ILE A 277 -3.49 7.90 25.24
C ILE A 277 -4.40 8.62 24.24
N GLU A 278 -5.31 9.46 24.73
CA GLU A 278 -6.31 10.09 23.86
C GLU A 278 -6.58 11.55 24.24
N THR A 279 -6.59 12.40 23.24
CA THR A 279 -7.24 13.72 23.30
C THR A 279 -8.44 13.73 22.36
N PHE A 280 -9.55 14.31 22.81
CA PHE A 280 -10.85 14.08 22.21
C PHE A 280 -11.77 15.30 22.32
N SER A 281 -12.44 15.63 21.22
CA SER A 281 -13.49 16.64 21.14
C SER A 281 -14.72 16.16 20.38
N ASP A 282 -15.89 16.14 21.03
CA ASP A 282 -17.15 15.68 20.42
C ASP A 282 -17.65 16.59 19.27
N SER A 283 -17.36 17.89 19.32
CA SER A 283 -17.96 18.89 18.43
C SER A 283 -16.99 19.95 17.92
N GLY A 284 -15.71 19.90 18.32
CA GLY A 284 -14.72 20.91 17.93
C GLY A 284 -13.35 20.30 17.70
N ILE A 285 -12.30 20.91 18.25
CA ILE A 285 -10.90 20.65 17.88
C ILE A 285 -10.26 19.64 18.83
N GLY A 286 -9.57 18.63 18.32
CA GLY A 286 -8.75 17.71 19.12
C GLY A 286 -7.44 18.39 19.55
N GLY A 287 -6.92 18.05 20.74
CA GLY A 287 -5.62 18.58 21.17
C GLY A 287 -4.43 17.86 20.51
N ASP A 288 -3.23 18.34 20.78
CA ASP A 288 -1.99 17.70 20.31
C ASP A 288 -1.53 16.59 21.28
N VAL A 289 -0.80 15.61 20.75
CA VAL A 289 -0.10 14.60 21.56
C VAL A 289 1.39 14.63 21.25
N SER A 290 2.23 14.98 22.23
CA SER A 290 3.68 15.03 22.08
C SER A 290 4.37 14.17 23.14
N LEU A 291 5.00 13.07 22.70
CA LEU A 291 5.64 12.06 23.56
C LEU A 291 7.11 11.96 23.20
N LYS A 292 7.99 12.41 24.09
CA LYS A 292 9.43 12.48 23.86
C LYS A 292 10.19 11.76 24.95
N ALA A 293 10.99 10.76 24.58
CA ALA A 293 11.80 9.98 25.50
C ALA A 293 13.27 9.96 25.08
N ASN A 294 14.20 10.00 26.05
CA ASN A 294 15.57 9.56 25.79
C ASN A 294 15.62 8.03 25.65
N GLY A 295 14.83 7.32 26.46
CA GLY A 295 14.67 5.87 26.41
C GLY A 295 13.64 5.43 25.36
N SER A 296 13.13 4.20 25.52
CA SER A 296 12.08 3.62 24.66
C SER A 296 10.73 4.29 24.90
N VAL A 297 9.89 4.29 23.86
CA VAL A 297 8.47 4.63 23.97
C VAL A 297 7.63 3.39 23.67
N ILE A 298 6.99 2.82 24.69
CA ILE A 298 6.21 1.57 24.58
C ILE A 298 4.76 1.84 24.99
N LEU A 299 3.88 1.91 24.01
CA LEU A 299 2.50 2.38 24.16
C LEU A 299 1.50 1.38 23.57
N ARG A 300 0.22 1.54 23.94
CA ARG A 300 -0.89 0.95 23.21
C ARG A 300 -1.32 1.89 22.09
N ASN A 301 -2.61 2.21 22.00
CA ASN A 301 -3.13 3.08 20.97
C ASN A 301 -2.99 4.54 21.39
N ILE A 302 -2.72 5.40 20.42
CA ILE A 302 -2.64 6.85 20.61
C ILE A 302 -3.61 7.49 19.61
N ARG A 303 -4.45 8.39 20.11
CA ARG A 303 -5.47 9.05 19.29
C ARG A 303 -5.54 10.54 19.58
N THR A 304 -5.70 11.32 18.52
CA THR A 304 -6.28 12.66 18.59
C THR A 304 -7.53 12.71 17.71
N PHE A 305 -8.62 13.19 18.30
CA PHE A 305 -9.91 13.29 17.65
C PHE A 305 -10.51 14.65 17.88
N GLY A 306 -10.98 15.29 16.81
CA GLY A 306 -11.90 16.40 16.91
C GLY A 306 -12.86 16.36 15.73
N LEU A 307 -14.10 16.79 15.93
CA LEU A 307 -15.09 16.76 14.85
C LEU A 307 -14.66 17.61 13.65
N ILE A 308 -14.08 18.79 13.87
CA ILE A 308 -13.77 19.78 12.82
C ILE A 308 -12.28 19.92 12.52
N GLU A 309 -11.42 19.49 13.43
CA GLU A 309 -9.96 19.50 13.28
C GLU A 309 -9.39 18.58 14.36
N SER A 310 -8.39 17.76 14.04
CA SER A 310 -7.65 16.99 15.05
C SER A 310 -6.26 17.57 15.23
N GLY A 311 -5.68 17.43 16.42
CA GLY A 311 -4.31 17.87 16.66
C GLY A 311 -3.26 16.99 16.00
N ASP A 312 -2.00 17.40 16.12
CA ASP A 312 -0.84 16.66 15.67
C ASP A 312 -0.41 15.60 16.69
N LEU A 313 0.27 14.57 16.20
CA LEU A 313 0.79 13.48 17.00
C LEU A 313 2.28 13.28 16.74
N ILE A 314 3.09 13.47 17.78
CA ILE A 314 4.55 13.39 17.72
C ILE A 314 5.06 12.37 18.75
N ILE A 315 5.78 11.35 18.30
CA ILE A 315 6.42 10.32 19.14
C ILE A 315 7.91 10.23 18.80
N LEU A 316 8.78 10.56 19.76
CA LEU A 316 10.23 10.61 19.56
C LEU A 316 10.95 9.76 20.61
N SER A 317 11.91 8.95 20.17
CA SER A 317 12.88 8.26 21.05
C SER A 317 14.31 8.59 20.64
N CYS A 318 15.17 8.95 21.59
CA CYS A 318 16.54 9.37 21.27
C CYS A 318 17.52 8.20 21.08
N GLU A 319 17.30 7.05 21.71
CA GLU A 319 18.30 5.96 21.74
C GLU A 319 17.74 4.55 21.53
N ASN A 320 16.41 4.38 21.51
CA ASN A 320 15.83 3.03 21.65
C ASN A 320 14.60 2.83 20.74
N LEU A 321 13.79 1.84 21.11
CA LEU A 321 12.58 1.40 20.41
C LEU A 321 11.41 2.37 20.59
N VAL A 322 10.74 2.70 19.49
CA VAL A 322 9.32 3.11 19.53
C VAL A 322 8.46 1.90 19.23
N LYS A 323 7.55 1.55 20.14
CA LYS A 323 6.57 0.49 19.96
C LYS A 323 5.17 0.96 20.32
N THR A 324 4.24 0.91 19.37
CA THR A 324 2.86 1.37 19.57
C THR A 324 1.84 0.36 19.03
N GLY A 325 0.59 0.52 19.45
CA GLY A 325 -0.57 -0.03 18.74
C GLY A 325 -1.00 0.93 17.61
N LEU A 326 -2.31 1.07 17.44
CA LEU A 326 -2.90 2.02 16.47
C LEU A 326 -2.51 3.46 16.82
N VAL A 327 -2.10 4.23 15.83
CA VAL A 327 -1.82 5.66 15.95
C VAL A 327 -2.72 6.40 14.97
N GLU A 328 -3.63 7.24 15.47
CA GLU A 328 -4.62 7.89 14.60
C GLU A 328 -4.84 9.37 14.93
N THR A 329 -4.94 10.19 13.89
CA THR A 329 -5.46 11.55 13.89
C THR A 329 -6.75 11.53 13.06
N VAL A 330 -7.86 12.06 13.59
CA VAL A 330 -9.18 11.91 12.95
C VAL A 330 -10.02 13.18 13.09
N ALA A 331 -10.42 13.74 11.94
CA ALA A 331 -11.27 14.92 11.82
C ALA A 331 -12.46 14.73 10.85
N PRO A 332 -13.56 14.08 11.27
CA PRO A 332 -14.61 13.63 10.35
C PRO A 332 -15.32 14.73 9.56
N ASN A 333 -15.25 15.99 10.01
CA ASN A 333 -15.84 17.15 9.35
C ASN A 333 -14.82 18.29 9.15
N GLY A 334 -13.54 17.96 8.96
CA GLY A 334 -12.52 18.95 8.64
C GLY A 334 -11.14 18.33 8.46
N THR A 335 -10.10 19.02 8.88
CA THR A 335 -8.71 18.63 8.58
C THR A 335 -8.08 17.78 9.68
N SER A 336 -7.51 16.65 9.31
CA SER A 336 -6.77 15.79 10.23
C SER A 336 -5.33 16.26 10.44
N GLY A 337 -4.78 15.97 11.60
CA GLY A 337 -3.43 16.36 12.00
C GLY A 337 -2.36 15.40 11.48
N ASN A 338 -1.11 15.82 11.62
CA ASN A 338 0.06 15.06 11.18
C ASN A 338 0.44 13.97 12.19
N ILE A 339 1.08 12.91 11.70
CA ILE A 339 1.70 11.87 12.52
C ILE A 339 3.20 11.89 12.27
N GLN A 340 4.00 12.06 13.32
CA GLN A 340 5.45 11.97 13.26
C GLN A 340 5.96 10.96 14.29
N ILE A 341 6.69 9.96 13.82
CA ILE A 341 7.31 8.94 14.66
C ILE A 341 8.78 8.80 14.29
N ASN A 342 9.68 9.23 15.16
CA ASN A 342 11.12 9.19 14.86
C ASN A 342 11.95 8.55 15.98
N THR A 343 13.02 7.88 15.57
CA THR A 343 14.14 7.48 16.43
C THR A 343 15.44 8.12 15.94
N TYR A 344 16.31 8.56 16.85
CA TYR A 344 17.51 9.35 16.55
C TYR A 344 18.84 8.73 17.04
N GLY A 345 18.80 7.50 17.53
CA GLY A 345 19.98 6.88 18.13
C GLY A 345 20.25 5.50 17.59
N THR A 346 21.48 5.04 17.80
CA THR A 346 22.02 3.78 17.29
C THR A 346 21.08 2.60 17.61
N GLU A 347 20.62 1.88 16.58
CA GLU A 347 19.68 0.75 16.66
C GLU A 347 18.24 1.13 17.06
N GLY A 348 17.85 2.40 16.89
CA GLY A 348 16.51 2.89 17.21
C GLY A 348 15.44 2.34 16.27
N ASN A 349 14.86 1.18 16.60
CA ASN A 349 13.82 0.57 15.77
C ASN A 349 12.43 1.20 16.00
N ILE A 350 11.58 1.19 14.97
CA ILE A 350 10.17 1.57 15.06
C ILE A 350 9.29 0.34 14.80
N GLN A 351 8.32 0.07 15.68
CA GLN A 351 7.37 -1.04 15.58
C GLN A 351 5.95 -0.56 15.90
N THR A 352 5.16 -0.25 14.89
CA THR A 352 3.77 0.22 15.07
C THR A 352 2.77 -0.78 14.51
N ALA A 353 1.52 -0.68 14.95
CA ALA A 353 0.41 -1.25 14.18
C ALA A 353 0.06 -0.29 13.03
N GLU A 354 -1.23 -0.17 12.73
CA GLU A 354 -1.78 0.75 11.72
C GLU A 354 -1.55 2.23 12.11
N LEU A 355 -1.30 3.07 11.10
CA LEU A 355 -1.16 4.52 11.20
C LEU A 355 -2.23 5.20 10.31
N VAL A 356 -3.04 6.11 10.87
CA VAL A 356 -4.15 6.73 10.15
C VAL A 356 -4.20 8.23 10.37
N SER A 357 -4.19 9.02 9.31
CA SER A 357 -4.63 10.41 9.34
C SER A 357 -5.86 10.56 8.44
N ALA A 358 -7.02 10.87 9.01
CA ALA A 358 -8.28 10.85 8.25
C ALA A 358 -9.14 12.09 8.51
N GLY A 359 -9.45 12.84 7.44
CA GLY A 359 -10.32 14.02 7.50
C GLY A 359 -11.33 14.10 6.35
N GLU A 360 -12.26 15.04 6.43
CA GLU A 360 -13.17 15.37 5.32
C GLU A 360 -12.49 16.35 4.37
N ASP A 361 -12.15 17.54 4.88
CA ASP A 361 -11.52 18.64 4.12
C ASP A 361 -10.01 18.44 3.84
N GLY A 362 -9.37 17.49 4.53
CA GLY A 362 -7.97 17.16 4.31
C GLY A 362 -7.39 16.22 5.35
N SER A 363 -6.32 15.51 5.02
CA SER A 363 -5.55 14.71 5.98
C SER A 363 -4.13 15.23 6.17
N GLY A 364 -3.54 14.84 7.29
CA GLY A 364 -2.19 15.22 7.64
C GLY A 364 -1.14 14.27 7.07
N ASN A 365 0.09 14.75 7.06
CA ASN A 365 1.24 13.97 6.64
C ASN A 365 1.57 12.90 7.67
N ILE A 366 2.09 11.77 7.21
CA ILE A 366 2.57 10.67 8.05
C ILE A 366 4.05 10.45 7.79
N THR A 367 4.88 10.71 8.81
CA THR A 367 6.33 10.58 8.74
C THR A 367 6.82 9.58 9.78
N VAL A 368 7.47 8.51 9.32
CA VAL A 368 8.05 7.46 10.15
C VAL A 368 9.52 7.30 9.80
N VAL A 369 10.42 7.70 10.70
CA VAL A 369 11.86 7.73 10.40
C VAL A 369 12.68 7.06 11.50
N ALA A 370 13.35 5.97 11.16
CA ALA A 370 14.33 5.33 12.02
C ALA A 370 15.76 5.62 11.54
N GLU A 371 16.38 6.69 12.05
CA GLU A 371 17.67 7.21 11.53
C GLU A 371 18.84 6.22 11.61
N ASP A 372 18.84 5.29 12.56
CA ASP A 372 19.87 4.26 12.73
C ASP A 372 19.24 2.86 13.00
N GLY A 373 18.07 2.57 12.43
CA GLY A 373 17.39 1.29 12.66
C GLY A 373 16.34 0.91 11.62
N SER A 374 15.61 -0.17 11.92
CA SER A 374 14.53 -0.69 11.06
C SER A 374 13.17 -0.07 11.38
N VAL A 375 12.30 -0.01 10.37
CA VAL A 375 10.89 0.35 10.52
C VAL A 375 10.03 -0.87 10.26
N LYS A 376 9.07 -1.12 11.16
CA LYS A 376 8.01 -2.11 10.97
C LYS A 376 6.65 -1.53 11.31
N THR A 377 5.75 -1.48 10.35
CA THR A 377 4.36 -1.01 10.52
C THR A 377 3.37 -2.02 9.94
N GLU A 378 2.10 -1.92 10.33
CA GLU A 378 1.01 -2.50 9.53
C GLU A 378 0.65 -1.49 8.41
N ASN A 379 -0.63 -1.28 8.13
CA ASN A 379 -1.08 -0.35 7.08
C ASN A 379 -0.85 1.11 7.49
N ILE A 380 -0.62 1.97 6.49
CA ILE A 380 -0.47 3.41 6.66
C ILE A 380 -1.45 4.11 5.72
N THR A 381 -2.29 4.99 6.26
CA THR A 381 -3.35 5.63 5.49
C THR A 381 -3.44 7.12 5.79
N SER A 382 -3.31 7.94 4.75
CA SER A 382 -3.67 9.36 4.75
C SER A 382 -4.91 9.52 3.85
N LEU A 383 -6.05 9.91 4.43
CA LEU A 383 -7.35 9.90 3.76
C LEU A 383 -8.09 11.23 3.91
N ALA A 384 -8.45 11.84 2.79
CA ALA A 384 -9.34 13.00 2.73
C ALA A 384 -10.53 12.70 1.82
N THR A 385 -11.76 12.81 2.33
CA THR A 385 -12.95 12.43 1.54
C THR A 385 -13.50 13.52 0.62
N GLU A 386 -13.16 14.79 0.85
CA GLU A 386 -13.55 15.93 0.00
C GLU A 386 -12.36 16.88 -0.32
N GLY A 387 -11.17 16.67 0.25
CA GLY A 387 -10.01 17.54 0.08
C GLY A 387 -8.72 16.80 -0.24
N ASP A 388 -7.59 17.43 0.08
CA ASP A 388 -6.25 16.89 -0.21
C ASP A 388 -5.80 15.88 0.86
N SER A 389 -5.20 14.76 0.45
CA SER A 389 -4.51 13.87 1.38
C SER A 389 -3.06 14.25 1.62
N GLY A 390 -2.54 13.83 2.77
CA GLY A 390 -1.16 14.12 3.17
C GLY A 390 -0.12 13.19 2.55
N ASP A 391 1.13 13.66 2.55
CA ASP A 391 2.29 12.86 2.14
C ASP A 391 2.57 11.75 3.16
N ILE A 392 3.10 10.63 2.68
CA ILE A 392 3.53 9.52 3.52
C ILE A 392 5.02 9.27 3.28
N THR A 393 5.83 9.42 4.33
CA THR A 393 7.27 9.15 4.31
C THR A 393 7.62 8.08 5.32
N VAL A 394 8.25 7.00 4.87
CA VAL A 394 8.76 5.91 5.71
C VAL A 394 10.23 5.68 5.37
N ALA A 395 11.12 5.90 6.35
CA ALA A 395 12.56 5.74 6.15
C ALA A 395 13.20 4.97 7.30
N GLY A 396 14.11 4.06 6.98
CA GLY A 396 14.95 3.35 7.94
C GLY A 396 16.39 3.26 7.45
N GLN A 397 17.35 3.22 8.37
CA GLN A 397 18.72 2.84 8.02
C GLN A 397 18.76 1.37 7.61
N ASP A 398 18.14 0.51 8.42
CA ASP A 398 18.01 -0.93 8.13
C ASP A 398 16.68 -1.19 7.38
N ASP A 399 16.22 -2.44 7.40
CA ASP A 399 14.99 -2.88 6.72
C ASP A 399 13.76 -2.01 7.04
N VAL A 400 12.96 -1.74 6.02
CA VAL A 400 11.63 -1.14 6.15
C VAL A 400 10.57 -2.15 5.73
N ILE A 401 9.65 -2.47 6.65
CA ILE A 401 8.56 -3.42 6.44
C ILE A 401 7.22 -2.76 6.76
N THR A 402 6.34 -2.64 5.79
CA THR A 402 4.99 -2.08 5.97
C THR A 402 3.92 -3.04 5.46
N GLY A 403 2.67 -2.81 5.88
CA GLY A 403 1.50 -3.31 5.17
C GLY A 403 1.22 -2.47 3.91
N ASP A 404 -0.06 -2.27 3.61
CA ASP A 404 -0.49 -1.39 2.52
C ASP A 404 -0.26 0.07 2.90
N ILE A 405 0.14 0.89 1.92
CA ILE A 405 0.34 2.33 2.09
C ILE A 405 -0.59 3.05 1.12
N THR A 406 -1.43 3.94 1.64
CA THR A 406 -2.45 4.63 0.86
C THR A 406 -2.49 6.11 1.18
N SER A 407 -2.34 6.94 0.16
CA SER A 407 -2.68 8.37 0.21
C SER A 407 -3.86 8.62 -0.73
N GLU A 408 -5.03 8.95 -0.19
CA GLU A 408 -6.28 9.08 -0.94
C GLU A 408 -6.96 10.42 -0.65
N GLY A 409 -7.08 11.27 -1.66
CA GLY A 409 -7.79 12.56 -1.59
C GLY A 409 -8.87 12.66 -2.67
N ASP A 410 -9.89 13.48 -2.46
CA ASP A 410 -10.84 13.82 -3.53
C ASP A 410 -10.20 14.81 -4.51
N ASP A 411 -9.57 15.86 -3.98
CA ASP A 411 -8.85 16.87 -4.77
C ASP A 411 -7.48 16.35 -5.21
N ASN A 412 -6.45 16.38 -4.37
CA ASN A 412 -5.14 15.81 -4.68
C ASN A 412 -4.74 14.77 -3.63
N SER A 413 -3.92 13.80 -4.03
CA SER A 413 -3.28 12.91 -3.06
C SER A 413 -1.84 13.31 -2.79
N GLY A 414 -1.37 13.09 -1.57
CA GLY A 414 0.04 13.26 -1.22
C GLY A 414 0.95 12.21 -1.84
N ASP A 415 2.25 12.52 -1.84
CA ASP A 415 3.30 11.63 -2.32
C ASP A 415 3.56 10.50 -1.33
N ILE A 416 4.04 9.35 -1.82
CA ILE A 416 4.51 8.25 -0.99
C ILE A 416 6.00 8.00 -1.24
N SER A 417 6.80 8.07 -0.18
CA SER A 417 8.22 7.75 -0.21
C SER A 417 8.57 6.71 0.84
N VAL A 418 9.13 5.57 0.40
CA VAL A 418 9.56 4.47 1.25
C VAL A 418 11.01 4.15 0.95
N ASN A 419 11.91 4.30 1.92
CA ASN A 419 13.34 4.15 1.71
C ASN A 419 14.04 3.33 2.81
N SER A 420 15.03 2.51 2.40
CA SER A 420 15.98 1.86 3.30
C SER A 420 17.42 2.13 2.84
N ASP A 421 18.20 2.82 3.67
CA ASP A 421 19.54 3.32 3.28
C ASP A 421 20.63 2.21 3.26
N GLU A 422 20.49 1.16 4.07
CA GLU A 422 21.42 0.01 4.13
C GLU A 422 20.69 -1.36 4.07
N GLY A 423 19.36 -1.40 4.12
CA GLY A 423 18.57 -2.62 4.18
C GLY A 423 17.65 -2.83 2.98
N SER A 424 16.67 -3.71 3.15
CA SER A 424 15.62 -4.01 2.17
C SER A 424 14.31 -3.27 2.46
N VAL A 425 13.50 -3.02 1.43
CA VAL A 425 12.11 -2.55 1.59
C VAL A 425 11.14 -3.69 1.27
N THR A 426 10.17 -3.93 2.14
CA THR A 426 9.02 -4.83 1.91
C THR A 426 7.70 -4.14 2.25
N THR A 427 6.82 -3.98 1.27
CA THR A 427 5.50 -3.37 1.46
C THR A 427 4.38 -4.29 0.98
N GLY A 428 3.15 -4.02 1.43
CA GLY A 428 1.94 -4.43 0.72
C GLY A 428 1.73 -3.59 -0.55
N ASP A 429 0.49 -3.27 -0.86
CA ASP A 429 0.16 -2.38 -1.99
C ASP A 429 0.52 -0.93 -1.64
N VAL A 430 0.98 -0.15 -2.63
CA VAL A 430 1.36 1.26 -2.45
C VAL A 430 0.56 2.10 -3.43
N THR A 431 -0.35 2.92 -2.93
CA THR A 431 -1.33 3.61 -3.78
C THR A 431 -1.47 5.08 -3.44
N THR A 432 -1.35 5.94 -4.45
CA THR A 432 -1.83 7.33 -4.41
C THR A 432 -3.09 7.45 -5.27
N THR A 433 -4.15 8.07 -4.76
CA THR A 433 -5.43 8.20 -5.47
C THR A 433 -6.06 9.57 -5.29
N ALA A 434 -6.35 10.23 -6.40
CA ALA A 434 -7.06 11.50 -6.45
C ALA A 434 -8.29 11.38 -7.36
N GLU A 435 -9.51 11.50 -6.83
CA GLU A 435 -10.73 11.32 -7.63
C GLU A 435 -10.90 12.41 -8.69
N ASN A 436 -10.71 13.68 -8.31
CA ASN A 436 -10.99 14.85 -9.13
C ASN A 436 -9.75 15.66 -9.57
N GLY A 437 -8.62 15.57 -8.85
CA GLY A 437 -7.38 16.28 -9.15
C GLY A 437 -6.20 15.37 -9.46
N ASN A 438 -5.01 15.69 -8.94
CA ASN A 438 -3.77 14.99 -9.29
C ASN A 438 -3.35 14.00 -8.22
N SER A 439 -2.86 12.83 -8.62
CA SER A 439 -2.28 11.88 -7.67
C SER A 439 -0.80 12.14 -7.46
N GLY A 440 -0.30 11.75 -6.30
CA GLY A 440 1.07 11.95 -5.86
C GLY A 440 2.03 10.94 -6.49
N ASP A 441 3.31 11.26 -6.43
CA ASP A 441 4.40 10.39 -6.86
C ASP A 441 4.58 9.23 -5.86
N VAL A 442 5.08 8.10 -6.35
CA VAL A 442 5.45 6.96 -5.51
C VAL A 442 6.93 6.63 -5.72
N THR A 443 7.71 6.68 -4.64
CA THR A 443 9.12 6.27 -4.62
C THR A 443 9.31 5.14 -3.61
N VAL A 444 9.86 4.01 -4.07
CA VAL A 444 10.26 2.88 -3.23
C VAL A 444 11.71 2.52 -3.52
N ALA A 445 12.61 2.78 -2.57
CA ALA A 445 14.05 2.62 -2.75
C ALA A 445 14.69 1.79 -1.63
N ALA A 446 15.68 0.99 -1.97
CA ALA A 446 16.46 0.24 -0.98
C ALA A 446 17.92 0.05 -1.45
N GLN A 447 18.85 -0.09 -0.51
CA GLN A 447 20.18 -0.59 -0.81
C GLN A 447 20.11 -2.06 -1.25
N ASP A 448 19.47 -2.91 -0.44
CA ASP A 448 19.26 -4.32 -0.75
C ASP A 448 17.99 -4.48 -1.60
N ASN A 449 17.14 -5.47 -1.31
CA ASN A 449 16.01 -5.82 -2.19
C ASN A 449 14.80 -4.91 -1.95
N VAL A 450 14.01 -4.70 -3.00
CA VAL A 450 12.66 -4.12 -2.89
C VAL A 450 11.62 -5.18 -3.21
N GLN A 451 10.67 -5.39 -2.30
CA GLN A 451 9.50 -6.24 -2.52
C GLN A 451 8.22 -5.45 -2.24
N THR A 452 7.28 -5.42 -3.18
CA THR A 452 5.99 -4.74 -2.99
C THR A 452 4.84 -5.60 -3.49
N GLY A 453 3.63 -5.28 -3.05
CA GLY A 453 2.40 -5.61 -3.75
C GLY A 453 2.26 -4.79 -5.05
N ASP A 454 1.02 -4.48 -5.42
CA ASP A 454 0.73 -3.60 -6.55
C ASP A 454 1.09 -2.15 -6.18
N ILE A 455 1.60 -1.39 -7.15
CA ILE A 455 1.94 0.03 -6.99
C ILE A 455 1.09 0.83 -7.97
N ALA A 456 0.35 1.82 -7.49
CA ALA A 456 -0.55 2.60 -8.33
C ALA A 456 -0.52 4.09 -8.01
N SER A 457 -0.57 4.92 -9.05
CA SER A 457 -0.85 6.34 -8.97
C SER A 457 -2.04 6.64 -9.88
N GLN A 458 -3.20 6.93 -9.29
CA GLN A 458 -4.49 7.03 -9.99
C GLN A 458 -5.12 8.41 -9.81
N ALA A 459 -5.39 9.10 -10.91
CA ALA A 459 -5.87 10.47 -10.87
C ALA A 459 -7.05 10.75 -11.82
N GLY A 460 -7.95 11.62 -11.38
CA GLY A 460 -8.94 12.27 -12.25
C GLY A 460 -8.29 13.19 -13.29
N GLN A 461 -7.22 13.90 -12.92
CA GLN A 461 -6.43 14.76 -13.81
C GLN A 461 -5.12 14.09 -14.20
N ASN A 462 -4.00 14.46 -13.58
CA ASN A 462 -2.68 13.91 -13.89
C ASN A 462 -2.24 12.96 -12.80
N SER A 463 -1.70 11.80 -13.16
CA SER A 463 -1.13 10.90 -12.18
C SER A 463 0.34 11.21 -11.92
N GLY A 464 0.82 10.91 -10.73
CA GLY A 464 2.22 10.98 -10.37
C GLY A 464 3.07 9.90 -11.02
N ASP A 465 4.39 10.09 -10.94
CA ASP A 465 5.41 9.16 -11.39
C ASP A 465 5.57 8.01 -10.39
N ILE A 466 6.03 6.85 -10.87
CA ILE A 466 6.38 5.71 -10.01
C ILE A 466 7.85 5.36 -10.23
N SER A 467 8.64 5.36 -9.16
CA SER A 467 10.05 4.96 -9.14
C SER A 467 10.29 3.84 -8.13
N VAL A 468 10.81 2.71 -8.59
CA VAL A 468 11.19 1.56 -7.77
C VAL A 468 12.64 1.22 -8.03
N SER A 469 13.51 1.28 -7.01
CA SER A 469 14.95 1.08 -7.18
C SER A 469 15.60 0.23 -6.10
N SER A 470 16.53 -0.62 -6.52
CA SER A 470 17.38 -1.42 -5.65
C SER A 470 18.85 -1.28 -6.05
N GLU A 471 19.70 -0.70 -5.19
CA GLU A 471 21.08 -0.32 -5.54
C GLU A 471 22.07 -1.50 -5.59
N GLU A 472 21.86 -2.53 -4.75
CA GLU A 472 22.69 -3.74 -4.70
C GLU A 472 21.86 -5.04 -4.81
N GLY A 473 20.54 -4.94 -4.70
CA GLY A 473 19.60 -6.07 -4.66
C GLY A 473 18.80 -6.29 -5.95
N SER A 474 17.66 -6.98 -5.79
CA SER A 474 16.64 -7.22 -6.83
C SER A 474 15.35 -6.49 -6.49
N THR A 475 14.50 -6.24 -7.49
CA THR A 475 13.11 -5.77 -7.28
C THR A 475 12.11 -6.90 -7.56
N THR A 476 11.09 -7.06 -6.71
CA THR A 476 9.96 -7.99 -6.92
C THR A 476 8.65 -7.29 -6.57
N ASN A 477 7.88 -6.93 -7.59
CA ASN A 477 6.68 -6.11 -7.45
C ASN A 477 5.45 -6.83 -8.03
N GLY A 478 4.26 -6.40 -7.58
CA GLY A 478 2.99 -6.69 -8.24
C GLY A 478 2.86 -5.92 -9.56
N ASN A 479 1.65 -5.55 -9.95
CA ASN A 479 1.42 -4.64 -11.07
C ASN A 479 1.87 -3.22 -10.70
N ILE A 480 2.35 -2.47 -11.68
CA ILE A 480 2.73 -1.07 -11.51
C ILE A 480 1.97 -0.23 -12.53
N ALA A 481 1.19 0.75 -12.06
CA ALA A 481 0.29 1.51 -12.92
C ALA A 481 0.23 3.00 -12.58
N THR A 482 0.45 3.85 -13.59
CA THR A 482 0.08 5.28 -13.55
C THR A 482 -1.16 5.47 -14.43
N VAL A 483 -2.23 6.03 -13.88
CA VAL A 483 -3.54 6.16 -14.57
C VAL A 483 -4.12 7.55 -14.42
N ALA A 484 -4.36 8.23 -15.55
CA ALA A 484 -4.90 9.57 -15.62
C ALA A 484 -6.17 9.61 -16.49
N GLN A 485 -7.33 9.89 -15.88
CA GLN A 485 -8.61 9.85 -16.60
C GLN A 485 -8.81 10.99 -17.60
N ASN A 486 -8.34 12.20 -17.30
CA ASN A 486 -8.52 13.38 -18.16
C ASN A 486 -7.20 14.08 -18.54
N GLY A 487 -6.10 13.80 -17.82
CA GLY A 487 -4.81 14.44 -17.99
C GLY A 487 -3.73 13.52 -18.55
N ASN A 488 -2.50 13.75 -18.10
CA ASN A 488 -1.33 12.95 -18.45
C ASN A 488 -1.01 11.95 -17.34
N SER A 489 -0.53 10.76 -17.69
CA SER A 489 -0.02 9.81 -16.70
C SER A 489 1.48 9.98 -16.50
N GLY A 490 1.94 9.67 -15.30
CA GLY A 490 3.34 9.73 -14.92
C GLY A 490 4.19 8.62 -15.55
N ASP A 491 5.50 8.82 -15.50
CA ASP A 491 6.51 7.86 -15.90
C ASP A 491 6.59 6.69 -14.90
N VAL A 492 7.01 5.52 -15.38
CA VAL A 492 7.27 4.35 -14.52
C VAL A 492 8.71 3.90 -14.72
N THR A 493 9.50 3.93 -13.64
CA THR A 493 10.89 3.48 -13.61
C THR A 493 11.07 2.36 -12.61
N VAL A 494 11.58 1.22 -13.06
CA VAL A 494 11.94 0.07 -12.21
C VAL A 494 13.39 -0.31 -12.50
N THR A 495 14.26 -0.13 -11.52
CA THR A 495 15.70 -0.43 -11.64
C THR A 495 16.16 -1.37 -10.54
N ALA A 496 17.06 -2.29 -10.89
CA ALA A 496 17.76 -3.12 -9.91
C ALA A 496 19.18 -3.43 -10.37
N GLN A 497 20.10 -3.55 -9.42
CA GLN A 497 21.43 -4.09 -9.70
C GLN A 497 21.36 -5.53 -10.18
N ASN A 498 20.59 -6.38 -9.50
CA ASN A 498 20.35 -7.77 -9.85
C ASN A 498 19.04 -7.88 -10.65
N ASP A 499 18.18 -8.84 -10.35
CA ASP A 499 16.99 -9.12 -11.16
C ASP A 499 15.89 -8.08 -10.94
N VAL A 500 15.14 -7.79 -12.01
CA VAL A 500 13.85 -7.09 -11.91
C VAL A 500 12.73 -8.07 -12.19
N LYS A 501 11.77 -8.20 -11.27
CA LYS A 501 10.56 -9.00 -11.46
C LYS A 501 9.33 -8.18 -11.13
N THR A 502 8.41 -8.04 -12.07
CA THR A 502 7.16 -7.29 -11.87
C THR A 502 5.98 -7.93 -12.58
N GLY A 503 4.77 -7.58 -12.17
CA GLY A 503 3.54 -7.87 -12.91
C GLY A 503 3.44 -7.04 -14.20
N ASN A 504 2.24 -6.59 -14.52
CA ASN A 504 2.07 -5.66 -15.63
C ASN A 504 2.63 -4.29 -15.26
N VAL A 505 3.25 -3.60 -16.22
CA VAL A 505 3.76 -2.23 -16.05
C VAL A 505 3.04 -1.34 -17.04
N THR A 506 2.26 -0.38 -16.55
CA THR A 506 1.38 0.42 -17.41
C THR A 506 1.45 1.90 -17.09
N SER A 507 1.46 2.73 -18.13
CA SER A 507 1.20 4.17 -18.04
C SER A 507 0.04 4.50 -18.97
N GLN A 508 -1.11 4.87 -18.41
CA GLN A 508 -2.35 5.08 -19.15
C GLN A 508 -2.93 6.47 -18.92
N ALA A 509 -3.20 7.19 -20.00
CA ALA A 509 -3.71 8.54 -19.97
C ALA A 509 -4.76 8.80 -21.05
N ASN A 510 -5.65 9.75 -20.80
CA ASN A 510 -6.47 10.31 -21.87
C ASN A 510 -5.66 11.23 -22.80
N GLN A 511 -4.73 12.01 -22.25
CA GLN A 511 -3.84 12.88 -23.02
C GLN A 511 -2.54 12.16 -23.34
N ASN A 512 -1.42 12.51 -22.69
CA ASN A 512 -0.14 11.86 -22.95
C ASN A 512 0.18 10.85 -21.86
N SER A 513 0.64 9.66 -22.24
CA SER A 513 1.15 8.71 -21.27
C SER A 513 2.62 8.95 -20.97
N GLY A 514 3.05 8.59 -19.77
CA GLY A 514 4.46 8.57 -19.39
C GLY A 514 5.23 7.44 -20.06
N ASN A 515 6.55 7.52 -19.94
CA ASN A 515 7.50 6.51 -20.40
C ASN A 515 7.58 5.35 -19.40
N ILE A 516 7.99 4.19 -19.88
CA ILE A 516 8.30 3.04 -19.03
C ILE A 516 9.75 2.64 -19.22
N LEU A 517 10.50 2.56 -18.12
CA LEU A 517 11.84 2.01 -18.04
C LEU A 517 11.87 0.84 -17.05
N VAL A 518 12.23 -0.33 -17.53
CA VAL A 518 12.51 -1.52 -16.71
C VAL A 518 13.95 -1.94 -16.98
N ASN A 519 14.84 -1.82 -16.00
CA ASN A 519 16.27 -2.08 -16.18
C ASN A 519 16.86 -2.95 -15.06
N SER A 520 17.52 -4.03 -15.47
CA SER A 520 18.30 -4.90 -14.60
C SER A 520 19.78 -4.83 -14.99
N GLU A 521 20.63 -4.23 -14.14
CA GLU A 521 22.00 -3.88 -14.52
C GLU A 521 22.94 -5.09 -14.64
N GLN A 522 22.75 -6.13 -13.83
CA GLN A 522 23.55 -7.37 -13.83
C GLN A 522 22.70 -8.64 -13.86
N GLY A 523 21.39 -8.50 -13.72
CA GLY A 523 20.43 -9.60 -13.65
C GLY A 523 19.60 -9.78 -14.92
N SER A 524 18.45 -10.42 -14.76
CA SER A 524 17.40 -10.59 -15.77
C SER A 524 16.22 -9.65 -15.48
N ALA A 525 15.48 -9.26 -16.52
CA ALA A 525 14.22 -8.54 -16.38
C ALA A 525 13.05 -9.46 -16.73
N THR A 526 12.12 -9.67 -15.80
CA THR A 526 10.89 -10.45 -16.00
C THR A 526 9.66 -9.60 -15.68
N THR A 527 8.81 -9.36 -16.68
CA THR A 527 7.57 -8.59 -16.52
C THR A 527 6.35 -9.35 -17.04
N GLY A 528 5.16 -8.92 -16.62
CA GLY A 528 3.92 -9.14 -17.37
C GLY A 528 3.90 -8.30 -18.65
N ASN A 529 2.73 -7.79 -19.01
CA ASN A 529 2.58 -6.87 -20.13
C ASN A 529 3.19 -5.50 -19.78
N VAL A 530 3.78 -4.83 -20.77
CA VAL A 530 4.33 -3.48 -20.62
C VAL A 530 3.61 -2.56 -21.60
N ALA A 531 2.89 -1.56 -21.12
CA ALA A 531 2.02 -0.75 -21.98
C ALA A 531 2.04 0.74 -21.67
N THR A 532 2.31 1.57 -22.68
CA THR A 532 2.06 3.01 -22.67
C THR A 532 0.83 3.30 -23.54
N VAL A 533 -0.23 3.86 -22.95
CA VAL A 533 -1.52 4.06 -23.63
C VAL A 533 -1.99 5.50 -23.48
N ALA A 534 -2.18 6.17 -24.61
CA ALA A 534 -2.65 7.54 -24.69
C ALA A 534 -3.87 7.62 -25.63
N GLU A 535 -5.07 7.86 -25.11
CA GLU A 535 -6.29 7.81 -25.94
C GLU A 535 -6.33 8.91 -27.01
N ASN A 536 -5.99 10.15 -26.64
CA ASN A 536 -6.09 11.32 -27.53
C ASN A 536 -4.75 12.02 -27.78
N GLY A 537 -3.72 11.76 -26.98
CA GLY A 537 -2.40 12.37 -27.09
C GLY A 537 -1.31 11.41 -27.56
N ASN A 538 -0.08 11.65 -27.10
CA ASN A 538 1.08 10.83 -27.44
C ASN A 538 1.35 9.78 -26.38
N SER A 539 1.77 8.60 -26.81
CA SER A 539 2.20 7.54 -25.91
C SER A 539 3.71 7.65 -25.65
N GLY A 540 4.12 7.33 -24.43
CA GLY A 540 5.51 7.33 -23.99
C GLY A 540 6.32 6.16 -24.56
N ASP A 541 7.64 6.29 -24.50
CA ASP A 541 8.58 5.25 -24.91
C ASP A 541 8.55 4.07 -23.92
N VAL A 542 8.83 2.86 -24.42
CA VAL A 542 8.98 1.66 -23.60
C VAL A 542 10.40 1.12 -23.75
N THR A 543 11.12 1.00 -22.64
CA THR A 543 12.47 0.43 -22.60
C THR A 543 12.53 -0.68 -21.57
N VAL A 544 12.89 -1.89 -22.01
CA VAL A 544 13.14 -3.05 -21.16
C VAL A 544 14.54 -3.59 -21.43
N THR A 545 15.42 -3.46 -20.45
CA THR A 545 16.84 -3.83 -20.57
C THR A 545 17.31 -4.75 -19.44
N ALA A 546 18.16 -5.71 -19.79
CA ALA A 546 18.82 -6.57 -18.80
C ALA A 546 20.22 -6.99 -19.28
N GLN A 547 21.12 -7.24 -18.32
CA GLN A 547 22.40 -7.89 -18.61
C GLN A 547 22.20 -9.31 -19.10
N ASN A 548 21.37 -10.08 -18.40
CA ASN A 548 21.00 -11.46 -18.73
C ASN A 548 19.68 -11.44 -19.52
N ASP A 549 18.78 -12.38 -19.26
CA ASP A 549 17.58 -12.57 -20.08
C ASP A 549 16.56 -11.44 -19.88
N VAL A 550 15.82 -11.11 -20.96
CA VAL A 550 14.59 -10.31 -20.87
C VAL A 550 13.40 -11.20 -21.19
N LYS A 551 12.44 -11.27 -20.27
CA LYS A 551 11.19 -12.02 -20.43
C LYS A 551 9.98 -11.12 -20.14
N THR A 552 9.11 -10.91 -21.11
CA THR A 552 7.93 -10.07 -20.95
C THR A 552 6.68 -10.74 -21.50
N GLY A 553 5.50 -10.24 -21.12
CA GLY A 553 4.27 -10.43 -21.89
C GLY A 553 4.28 -9.58 -23.17
N ASP A 554 3.11 -9.08 -23.56
CA ASP A 554 2.98 -8.15 -24.67
C ASP A 554 3.60 -6.78 -24.33
N ILE A 555 4.23 -6.14 -25.30
CA ILE A 555 4.78 -4.79 -25.17
C ILE A 555 4.05 -3.87 -26.15
N THR A 556 3.39 -2.83 -25.66
CA THR A 556 2.59 -1.93 -26.49
C THR A 556 2.89 -0.47 -26.19
N SER A 557 3.03 0.33 -27.24
CA SER A 557 2.91 1.78 -27.18
C SER A 557 1.77 2.20 -28.10
N GLN A 558 0.63 2.58 -27.53
CA GLN A 558 -0.59 2.92 -28.28
C GLN A 558 -0.98 4.37 -28.05
N ALA A 559 -1.17 5.12 -29.12
CA ALA A 559 -1.49 6.54 -29.08
C ALA A 559 -2.61 6.94 -30.05
N GLY A 560 -3.45 7.88 -29.62
CA GLY A 560 -4.35 8.61 -30.51
C GLY A 560 -3.60 9.49 -31.50
N GLN A 561 -2.46 10.07 -31.09
CA GLN A 561 -1.53 10.82 -31.97
C GLN A 561 -0.30 9.98 -32.30
N ASN A 562 0.86 10.25 -31.68
CA ASN A 562 2.12 9.58 -31.98
C ASN A 562 2.44 8.56 -30.89
N SER A 563 2.82 7.34 -31.27
CA SER A 563 3.29 6.34 -30.32
C SER A 563 4.79 6.44 -30.07
N GLY A 564 5.21 5.97 -28.91
CA GLY A 564 6.60 5.90 -28.50
C GLY A 564 7.37 4.76 -29.15
N ASN A 565 8.69 4.87 -29.04
CA ASN A 565 9.62 3.83 -29.43
C ASN A 565 9.60 2.68 -28.41
N ILE A 566 9.90 1.48 -28.89
CA ILE A 566 10.04 0.29 -28.06
C ILE A 566 11.46 -0.25 -28.20
N LEU A 567 12.17 -0.36 -27.09
CA LEU A 567 13.48 -0.97 -27.00
C LEU A 567 13.43 -2.17 -26.03
N VAL A 568 13.78 -3.35 -26.54
CA VAL A 568 13.98 -4.55 -25.74
C VAL A 568 15.41 -5.04 -25.94
N ASN A 569 16.23 -5.06 -24.88
CA ASN A 569 17.65 -5.39 -25.00
C ASN A 569 18.13 -6.33 -23.90
N SER A 570 18.67 -7.47 -24.30
CA SER A 570 19.42 -8.39 -23.45
C SER A 570 20.89 -8.39 -23.87
N GLU A 571 21.79 -7.95 -22.99
CA GLU A 571 23.20 -7.77 -23.37
C GLU A 571 23.99 -9.08 -23.52
N GLN A 572 23.69 -10.10 -22.72
CA GLN A 572 24.38 -11.40 -22.69
C GLN A 572 23.41 -12.58 -22.76
N GLY A 573 22.11 -12.33 -22.58
CA GLY A 573 21.06 -13.34 -22.55
C GLY A 573 20.25 -13.42 -23.83
N SER A 574 19.06 -13.98 -23.67
CA SER A 574 18.01 -14.12 -24.68
C SER A 574 16.88 -13.12 -24.44
N VAL A 575 16.08 -12.86 -25.47
CA VAL A 575 14.83 -12.12 -25.36
C VAL A 575 13.66 -13.06 -25.60
N THR A 576 12.66 -13.06 -24.71
CA THR A 576 11.40 -13.79 -24.86
C THR A 576 10.22 -12.87 -24.57
N THR A 577 9.44 -12.49 -25.57
CA THR A 577 8.31 -11.56 -25.40
C THR A 577 7.03 -12.10 -26.06
N GLY A 578 5.89 -11.50 -25.71
CA GLY A 578 4.65 -11.63 -26.46
C GLY A 578 4.69 -10.83 -27.78
N ASN A 579 3.56 -10.24 -28.15
CA ASN A 579 3.47 -9.30 -29.25
C ASN A 579 4.16 -7.99 -28.89
N ILE A 580 4.78 -7.34 -29.87
CA ILE A 580 5.37 -6.01 -29.71
C ILE A 580 4.68 -5.07 -30.70
N ALA A 581 4.01 -4.04 -30.21
CA ALA A 581 3.21 -3.15 -31.05
C ALA A 581 3.44 -1.67 -30.74
N SER A 582 3.80 -0.88 -31.75
CA SER A 582 3.75 0.58 -31.70
C SER A 582 2.64 1.06 -32.63
N ILE A 583 1.58 1.66 -32.08
CA ILE A 583 0.33 1.94 -32.78
C ILE A 583 -0.06 3.42 -32.62
N ALA A 584 -0.23 4.11 -33.75
CA ALA A 584 -0.65 5.50 -33.82
C ALA A 584 -1.92 5.66 -34.67
N GLU A 585 -3.04 6.05 -34.06
CA GLU A 585 -4.33 6.14 -34.79
C GLU A 585 -4.39 7.29 -35.79
N ASN A 586 -3.82 8.46 -35.44
CA ASN A 586 -3.86 9.66 -36.27
C ASN A 586 -2.48 10.25 -36.57
N GLY A 587 -1.43 9.79 -35.89
CA GLY A 587 -0.05 10.27 -36.04
C GLY A 587 0.88 9.24 -36.65
N SER A 588 2.16 9.33 -36.26
CA SER A 588 3.22 8.41 -36.65
C SER A 588 3.51 7.41 -35.52
N SER A 589 3.86 6.17 -35.88
CA SER A 589 4.26 5.17 -34.88
C SER A 589 5.76 5.18 -34.63
N GLY A 590 6.16 4.76 -33.44
CA GLY A 590 7.56 4.66 -33.02
C GLY A 590 8.30 3.47 -33.62
N ASN A 591 9.62 3.52 -33.51
CA ASN A 591 10.52 2.44 -33.92
C ASN A 591 10.49 1.30 -32.89
N ILE A 592 10.72 0.08 -33.37
CA ILE A 592 10.82 -1.11 -32.52
C ILE A 592 12.20 -1.74 -32.70
N ALA A 593 12.95 -1.86 -31.62
CA ALA A 593 14.26 -2.50 -31.61
C ALA A 593 14.29 -3.64 -30.58
N VAL A 594 14.61 -4.85 -31.04
CA VAL A 594 14.79 -6.05 -30.21
C VAL A 594 16.20 -6.59 -30.37
N ARG A 595 16.96 -6.65 -29.29
CA ARG A 595 18.38 -7.05 -29.30
C ARG A 595 18.65 -8.10 -28.24
N ALA A 596 19.36 -9.16 -28.64
CA ALA A 596 19.84 -10.18 -27.71
C ALA A 596 21.23 -10.65 -28.11
N ASN A 597 22.02 -11.09 -27.14
CA ASN A 597 23.24 -11.82 -27.48
C ASN A 597 22.93 -13.24 -27.96
N ASN A 598 21.99 -13.91 -27.31
CA ASN A 598 21.56 -15.27 -27.61
C ASN A 598 20.25 -15.22 -28.42
N ASP A 599 19.34 -16.17 -28.19
CA ASP A 599 18.12 -16.30 -28.99
C ASP A 599 17.13 -15.14 -28.75
N ILE A 600 16.34 -14.83 -29.79
CA ILE A 600 15.16 -13.98 -29.70
C ILE A 600 13.93 -14.84 -30.01
N TYR A 601 12.95 -14.80 -29.12
CA TYR A 601 11.63 -15.38 -29.30
C TYR A 601 10.56 -14.30 -29.07
N THR A 602 9.80 -13.95 -30.10
CA THR A 602 8.65 -13.03 -29.98
C THR A 602 7.43 -13.60 -30.69
N LEU A 603 6.25 -13.09 -30.38
CA LEU A 603 5.10 -13.25 -31.28
C LEU A 603 5.20 -12.24 -32.42
N ASN A 604 4.11 -11.57 -32.77
CA ASN A 604 4.11 -10.58 -33.86
C ASN A 604 4.82 -9.30 -33.44
N ILE A 605 5.49 -8.64 -34.38
CA ILE A 605 6.07 -7.31 -34.19
C ILE A 605 5.45 -6.36 -35.21
N SER A 606 4.81 -5.28 -34.75
CA SER A 606 4.09 -4.37 -35.64
C SER A 606 4.29 -2.89 -35.30
N SER A 607 4.64 -2.09 -36.30
CA SER A 607 4.59 -0.62 -36.23
C SER A 607 3.52 -0.12 -37.19
N ILE A 608 2.39 0.37 -36.66
CA ILE A 608 1.19 0.69 -37.43
C ILE A 608 0.79 2.15 -37.19
N ALA A 609 0.64 2.91 -38.26
CA ALA A 609 0.35 4.34 -38.19
C ALA A 609 -0.57 4.84 -39.31
N ALA A 610 -1.25 5.96 -39.04
CA ALA A 610 -1.97 6.69 -40.08
C ALA A 610 -1.03 7.48 -41.00
N ILE A 611 0.01 8.11 -40.45
CA ILE A 611 0.96 8.93 -41.18
C ILE A 611 2.18 8.09 -41.56
N ASP A 612 3.24 8.07 -40.76
CA ASP A 612 4.45 7.30 -41.01
C ASP A 612 4.59 6.19 -39.96
N SER A 613 4.95 4.97 -40.36
CA SER A 613 5.25 3.91 -39.41
C SER A 613 6.74 3.88 -39.09
N GLY A 614 7.10 3.52 -37.86
CA GLY A 614 8.50 3.32 -37.47
C GLY A 614 9.13 2.04 -38.02
N ASP A 615 10.46 2.00 -37.94
CA ASP A 615 11.28 0.86 -38.36
C ASP A 615 11.21 -0.29 -37.35
N ILE A 616 11.40 -1.52 -37.83
CA ILE A 616 11.57 -2.71 -37.00
C ILE A 616 12.98 -3.26 -37.19
N SER A 617 13.75 -3.37 -36.10
CA SER A 617 15.09 -3.96 -36.09
C SER A 617 15.18 -5.08 -35.07
N VAL A 618 15.55 -6.29 -35.51
CA VAL A 618 15.71 -7.48 -34.66
C VAL A 618 17.12 -8.03 -34.83
N THR A 619 17.89 -8.13 -33.75
CA THR A 619 19.31 -8.56 -33.80
C THR A 619 19.64 -9.60 -32.73
N SER A 620 20.04 -10.80 -33.16
CA SER A 620 20.62 -11.85 -32.33
C SER A 620 22.09 -12.04 -32.68
N ASN A 621 23.01 -11.81 -31.74
CA ASN A 621 24.45 -11.82 -32.03
C ASN A 621 25.04 -13.23 -32.21
N THR A 622 24.51 -14.22 -31.50
CA THR A 622 25.04 -15.60 -31.47
C THR A 622 23.95 -16.67 -31.58
N GLY A 623 22.68 -16.27 -31.53
CA GLY A 623 21.53 -17.17 -31.51
C GLY A 623 20.65 -17.04 -32.75
N ASN A 624 19.44 -17.58 -32.60
CA ASN A 624 18.39 -17.58 -33.59
C ASN A 624 17.46 -16.37 -33.39
N ILE A 625 16.72 -16.01 -34.44
CA ILE A 625 15.54 -15.16 -34.34
C ILE A 625 14.32 -16.03 -34.67
N ASN A 626 13.37 -16.13 -33.73
CA ASN A 626 12.09 -16.79 -33.92
C ASN A 626 10.96 -15.80 -33.62
N THR A 627 10.21 -15.40 -34.64
CA THR A 627 9.12 -14.43 -34.48
C THR A 627 7.85 -14.88 -35.19
N GLY A 628 6.72 -14.27 -34.83
CA GLY A 628 5.51 -14.29 -35.65
C GLY A 628 5.66 -13.42 -36.91
N ASN A 629 4.59 -12.74 -37.29
CA ASN A 629 4.59 -11.80 -38.41
C ASN A 629 5.28 -10.49 -38.02
N LEU A 630 5.99 -9.88 -38.97
CA LEU A 630 6.53 -8.53 -38.84
C LEU A 630 5.81 -7.60 -39.81
N ALA A 631 5.33 -6.46 -39.31
CA ALA A 631 4.59 -5.52 -40.15
C ALA A 631 4.93 -4.05 -39.83
N THR A 632 5.37 -3.30 -40.83
CA THR A 632 5.31 -1.84 -40.82
C THR A 632 4.18 -1.40 -41.75
N VAL A 633 3.25 -0.58 -41.25
CA VAL A 633 2.06 -0.16 -42.01
C VAL A 633 1.79 1.32 -41.81
N ALA A 634 1.86 2.08 -42.90
CA ALA A 634 1.55 3.50 -42.94
C ALA A 634 0.38 3.75 -43.89
N LYS A 635 -0.76 4.21 -43.38
CA LYS A 635 -1.98 4.39 -44.20
C LYS A 635 -1.83 5.44 -45.30
N THR A 636 -1.14 6.54 -45.01
CA THR A 636 -0.99 7.68 -45.94
C THR A 636 0.45 8.09 -46.20
N GLY A 637 1.36 7.91 -45.25
CA GLY A 637 2.77 8.25 -45.37
C GLY A 637 3.67 7.07 -45.74
N ASN A 638 4.89 7.09 -45.23
CA ASN A 638 5.92 6.10 -45.53
C ASN A 638 5.91 4.97 -44.50
N SER A 639 6.06 3.74 -45.00
CA SER A 639 6.30 2.58 -44.16
C SER A 639 7.76 2.52 -43.72
N GLY A 640 8.02 1.97 -42.55
CA GLY A 640 9.36 1.79 -41.99
C GLY A 640 10.07 0.57 -42.57
N ASP A 641 11.39 0.53 -42.41
CA ASP A 641 12.23 -0.60 -42.79
C ASP A 641 12.06 -1.77 -41.81
N ILE A 642 12.27 -2.99 -42.30
CA ILE A 642 12.33 -4.19 -41.47
C ILE A 642 13.71 -4.84 -41.65
N SER A 643 14.49 -4.93 -40.58
CA SER A 643 15.84 -5.50 -40.61
C SER A 643 16.03 -6.58 -39.55
N LEU A 644 16.44 -7.78 -39.98
CA LEU A 644 16.73 -8.92 -39.12
C LEU A 644 18.19 -9.35 -39.32
N THR A 645 18.92 -9.55 -38.22
CA THR A 645 20.29 -10.10 -38.25
C THR A 645 20.45 -11.16 -37.17
N ALA A 646 20.76 -12.39 -37.57
CA ALA A 646 21.05 -13.49 -36.66
C ALA A 646 22.40 -14.15 -37.00
N ASN A 647 23.07 -14.70 -35.99
CA ASN A 647 24.18 -15.61 -36.27
C ASN A 647 23.65 -16.95 -36.79
N GLN A 648 22.66 -17.51 -36.09
CA GLN A 648 22.01 -18.77 -36.44
C GLN A 648 20.74 -18.51 -37.27
N ASP A 649 19.72 -19.35 -37.15
CA ASP A 649 18.56 -19.34 -38.02
C ASP A 649 17.66 -18.11 -37.79
N ILE A 650 17.02 -17.64 -38.86
CA ILE A 650 15.92 -16.68 -38.79
C ILE A 650 14.64 -17.41 -39.20
N ASN A 651 13.70 -17.58 -38.27
CA ASN A 651 12.37 -18.14 -38.51
C ASN A 651 11.30 -17.09 -38.23
N THR A 652 10.51 -16.71 -39.23
CA THR A 652 9.44 -15.73 -39.08
C THR A 652 8.14 -16.22 -39.72
N GLY A 653 7.03 -15.59 -39.36
CA GLY A 653 5.83 -15.58 -40.20
C GLY A 653 5.99 -14.67 -41.42
N ASP A 654 4.93 -14.00 -41.82
CA ASP A 654 4.94 -13.05 -42.93
C ASP A 654 5.71 -11.78 -42.55
N ILE A 655 6.41 -11.18 -43.53
CA ILE A 655 7.13 -9.92 -43.35
C ILE A 655 6.55 -8.90 -44.32
N SER A 656 6.03 -7.78 -43.82
CA SER A 656 5.32 -6.81 -44.65
C SER A 656 5.72 -5.37 -44.34
N SER A 657 6.13 -4.62 -45.35
CA SER A 657 6.25 -3.16 -45.29
C SER A 657 5.26 -2.53 -46.27
N ILE A 658 4.23 -1.86 -45.75
CA ILE A 658 3.09 -1.35 -46.56
C ILE A 658 2.93 0.15 -46.34
N GLY A 659 3.26 0.93 -47.37
CA GLY A 659 3.16 2.38 -47.35
C GLY A 659 2.07 2.95 -48.26
N GLY A 660 1.33 3.94 -47.76
CA GLY A 660 0.44 4.76 -48.58
C GLY A 660 1.22 5.59 -49.62
N THR A 661 2.40 6.07 -49.25
CA THR A 661 3.35 6.74 -50.15
C THR A 661 4.47 5.78 -50.56
N ASN A 662 5.52 5.60 -49.76
CA ASN A 662 6.62 4.66 -50.04
C ASN A 662 6.60 3.52 -49.02
N SER A 663 7.00 2.30 -49.41
CA SER A 663 7.28 1.25 -48.43
C SER A 663 8.77 1.22 -48.07
N GLY A 664 9.09 0.66 -46.92
CA GLY A 664 10.46 0.44 -46.48
C GLY A 664 11.08 -0.83 -47.07
N ASP A 665 12.39 -0.94 -46.88
CA ASP A 665 13.19 -2.09 -47.28
C ASP A 665 12.99 -3.25 -46.29
N ILE A 666 13.06 -4.48 -46.80
CA ILE A 666 13.07 -5.69 -45.98
C ILE A 666 14.43 -6.38 -46.13
N SER A 667 15.16 -6.53 -45.04
CA SER A 667 16.45 -7.21 -45.00
C SER A 667 16.48 -8.30 -43.93
N ALA A 668 16.95 -9.50 -44.28
CA ALA A 668 17.24 -10.56 -43.32
C ALA A 668 18.61 -11.19 -43.62
N THR A 669 19.48 -11.23 -42.62
CA THR A 669 20.82 -11.82 -42.73
C THR A 669 21.05 -12.86 -41.62
N SER A 670 21.17 -14.13 -42.01
CA SER A 670 21.65 -15.21 -41.17
C SER A 670 23.10 -15.54 -41.55
N THR A 671 24.05 -15.33 -40.64
CA THR A 671 25.48 -15.43 -41.00
C THR A 671 26.02 -16.86 -41.02
N GLU A 672 25.46 -17.77 -40.24
CA GLU A 672 25.85 -19.19 -40.13
C GLU A 672 24.67 -20.16 -40.27
N GLY A 673 23.42 -19.67 -40.34
CA GLY A 673 22.21 -20.47 -40.40
C GLY A 673 21.37 -20.28 -41.67
N ALA A 674 20.14 -20.76 -41.57
CA ALA A 674 19.09 -20.68 -42.59
C ALA A 674 18.16 -19.47 -42.36
N ILE A 675 17.41 -19.11 -43.40
CA ILE A 675 16.28 -18.19 -43.30
C ILE A 675 15.00 -18.94 -43.69
N SER A 676 14.00 -18.96 -42.81
CA SER A 676 12.66 -19.50 -43.06
C SER A 676 11.59 -18.45 -42.77
N THR A 677 10.81 -18.05 -43.77
CA THR A 677 9.75 -17.02 -43.61
C THR A 677 8.45 -17.44 -44.26
N GLY A 678 7.35 -16.76 -43.88
CA GLY A 678 6.12 -16.72 -44.68
C GLY A 678 6.28 -15.89 -45.94
N ASP A 679 5.20 -15.23 -46.38
CA ASP A 679 5.22 -14.30 -47.50
C ASP A 679 5.99 -13.02 -47.13
N ILE A 680 6.71 -12.45 -48.10
CA ILE A 680 7.43 -11.19 -47.95
C ILE A 680 6.83 -10.16 -48.92
N GLU A 681 6.32 -9.05 -48.40
CA GLU A 681 5.69 -7.98 -49.20
C GLU A 681 6.29 -6.61 -48.88
N THR A 682 6.83 -5.93 -49.90
CA THR A 682 7.01 -4.47 -49.89
C THR A 682 6.01 -3.84 -50.85
N ARG A 683 5.10 -3.01 -50.34
CA ARG A 683 4.02 -2.41 -51.16
C ARG A 683 3.84 -0.93 -50.92
N ALA A 684 3.95 -0.16 -52.00
CA ALA A 684 3.73 1.28 -52.03
C ALA A 684 2.49 1.63 -52.87
N MET A 685 1.45 2.23 -52.27
CA MET A 685 0.20 2.50 -52.98
C MET A 685 0.33 3.61 -54.04
N THR A 686 1.18 4.61 -53.78
CA THR A 686 1.33 5.78 -54.67
C THR A 686 2.77 6.10 -55.03
N GLY A 687 3.75 5.53 -54.32
CA GLY A 687 5.18 5.83 -54.45
C GLY A 687 6.03 4.62 -54.86
N ILE A 688 7.21 4.54 -54.26
CA ILE A 688 8.24 3.54 -54.54
C ILE A 688 8.18 2.44 -53.48
N ALA A 689 8.19 1.17 -53.90
CA ALA A 689 8.35 0.06 -52.97
C ALA A 689 9.83 -0.23 -52.69
N GLY A 690 10.12 -0.64 -51.46
CA GLY A 690 11.46 -0.95 -50.98
C GLY A 690 12.01 -2.27 -51.51
N ASP A 691 13.33 -2.40 -51.36
CA ASP A 691 14.11 -3.56 -51.74
C ASP A 691 13.86 -4.74 -50.78
N VAL A 692 14.04 -5.97 -51.27
CA VAL A 692 14.04 -7.17 -50.45
C VAL A 692 15.40 -7.84 -50.56
N THR A 693 16.13 -7.97 -49.45
CA THR A 693 17.45 -8.61 -49.40
C THR A 693 17.51 -9.73 -48.36
N LEU A 694 17.74 -10.96 -48.81
CA LEU A 694 17.93 -12.13 -47.94
C LEU A 694 19.33 -12.71 -48.15
N ASN A 695 20.10 -12.86 -47.06
CA ASN A 695 21.42 -13.46 -47.07
C ASN A 695 21.51 -14.56 -46.02
N ALA A 696 21.73 -15.81 -46.42
CA ALA A 696 21.92 -16.94 -45.53
C ALA A 696 23.18 -17.72 -45.88
N GLN A 697 23.83 -18.32 -44.86
CA GLN A 697 24.85 -19.32 -45.14
C GLN A 697 24.17 -20.58 -45.70
N ASP A 698 23.16 -21.08 -45.00
CA ASP A 698 22.41 -22.28 -45.34
C ASP A 698 21.17 -21.96 -46.20
N ASP A 699 20.16 -22.83 -46.18
CA ASP A 699 18.93 -22.72 -46.98
C ASP A 699 18.16 -21.41 -46.74
N ILE A 700 17.52 -20.92 -47.81
CA ILE A 700 16.50 -19.87 -47.73
C ILE A 700 15.17 -20.49 -48.16
N ASN A 701 14.21 -20.56 -47.24
CA ASN A 701 12.86 -21.07 -47.45
C ASN A 701 11.85 -19.93 -47.21
N THR A 702 11.14 -19.48 -48.24
CA THR A 702 10.15 -18.40 -48.09
C THR A 702 8.83 -18.76 -48.76
N GLY A 703 7.76 -18.06 -48.36
CA GLY A 703 6.57 -17.90 -49.19
C GLY A 703 6.87 -17.10 -50.47
N SER A 704 5.86 -16.42 -51.00
CA SER A 704 6.02 -15.51 -52.14
C SER A 704 6.78 -14.25 -51.71
N ILE A 705 7.60 -13.71 -52.60
CA ILE A 705 8.33 -12.46 -52.39
C ILE A 705 7.83 -11.43 -53.40
N THR A 706 7.20 -10.37 -52.93
CA THR A 706 6.61 -9.33 -53.78
C THR A 706 7.12 -7.95 -53.42
N SER A 707 7.58 -7.19 -54.41
CA SER A 707 7.86 -5.76 -54.31
C SER A 707 7.04 -5.02 -55.36
N THR A 708 6.12 -4.14 -54.95
CA THR A 708 5.20 -3.45 -55.86
C THR A 708 4.97 -1.99 -55.48
N GLY A 709 5.34 -1.08 -56.37
CA GLY A 709 5.11 0.36 -56.19
C GLY A 709 4.44 0.99 -57.40
N ALA A 710 3.57 1.97 -57.18
CA ALA A 710 2.88 2.66 -58.27
C ALA A 710 3.84 3.46 -59.18
N ILE A 711 5.01 3.86 -58.67
CA ILE A 711 6.06 4.55 -59.43
C ILE A 711 7.14 3.55 -59.88
N SER A 712 7.67 2.77 -58.93
CA SER A 712 8.65 1.71 -59.17
C SER A 712 8.64 0.73 -58.00
N SER A 713 8.93 -0.53 -58.27
CA SER A 713 9.31 -1.52 -57.26
C SER A 713 10.80 -1.52 -56.95
N GLY A 714 11.15 -2.15 -55.82
CA GLY A 714 12.51 -2.41 -55.38
C GLY A 714 13.09 -3.70 -55.96
N ASP A 715 14.40 -3.82 -55.83
CA ASP A 715 15.17 -5.00 -56.23
C ASP A 715 14.95 -6.13 -55.22
N ILE A 716 14.90 -7.37 -55.71
CA ILE A 716 14.80 -8.58 -54.89
C ILE A 716 16.11 -9.35 -55.02
N THR A 717 16.86 -9.44 -53.93
CA THR A 717 18.13 -10.17 -53.84
C THR A 717 18.03 -11.30 -52.82
N VAL A 718 18.28 -12.54 -53.26
CA VAL A 718 18.24 -13.74 -52.40
C VAL A 718 19.53 -14.53 -52.57
N ASN A 719 20.34 -14.58 -51.51
CA ASN A 719 21.68 -15.16 -51.52
C ASN A 719 21.80 -16.27 -50.46
N SER A 720 21.84 -17.52 -50.92
CA SER A 720 22.25 -18.67 -50.11
C SER A 720 23.65 -19.14 -50.53
N THR A 721 24.62 -19.12 -49.62
CA THR A 721 26.02 -19.40 -49.97
C THR A 721 26.40 -20.89 -50.00
N GLU A 722 25.78 -21.72 -49.16
CA GLU A 722 26.03 -23.16 -49.07
C GLU A 722 24.73 -23.98 -49.21
N GLY A 723 23.57 -23.37 -48.99
CA GLY A 723 22.25 -24.00 -49.11
C GLY A 723 21.56 -23.82 -50.47
N VAL A 724 20.27 -24.16 -50.49
CA VAL A 724 19.34 -23.98 -51.60
C VAL A 724 18.36 -22.83 -51.34
N VAL A 725 17.83 -22.24 -52.41
CA VAL A 725 16.79 -21.21 -52.33
C VAL A 725 15.45 -21.82 -52.77
N ASN A 726 14.50 -21.92 -51.83
CA ASN A 726 13.14 -22.39 -52.04
C ASN A 726 12.15 -21.25 -51.74
N THR A 727 11.52 -20.70 -52.77
CA THR A 727 10.56 -19.59 -52.63
C THR A 727 9.23 -19.96 -53.28
N GLY A 728 8.17 -19.24 -52.87
CA GLY A 728 6.95 -19.09 -53.66
C GLY A 728 7.19 -18.27 -54.93
N GLU A 729 6.17 -17.52 -55.37
CA GLU A 729 6.33 -16.62 -56.51
C GLU A 729 7.20 -15.42 -56.14
N ILE A 730 8.17 -15.07 -56.99
CA ILE A 730 8.97 -13.85 -56.82
C ILE A 730 8.52 -12.84 -57.89
N TYR A 731 8.04 -11.68 -57.45
CA TYR A 731 7.50 -10.64 -58.33
C TYR A 731 7.99 -9.24 -57.96
N THR A 732 8.54 -8.54 -58.94
CA THR A 732 8.85 -7.11 -58.92
C THR A 732 8.53 -6.56 -60.32
N ASP A 733 7.91 -5.38 -60.42
CA ASP A 733 7.44 -4.86 -61.71
C ASP A 733 8.51 -4.07 -62.48
N THR A 734 9.34 -3.29 -61.78
CA THR A 734 10.44 -2.51 -62.35
C THR A 734 11.83 -2.85 -61.80
N GLY A 735 11.91 -3.56 -60.67
CA GLY A 735 13.16 -3.95 -60.03
C GLY A 735 13.84 -5.16 -60.67
N GLU A 736 15.08 -5.43 -60.27
CA GLU A 736 15.85 -6.61 -60.66
C GLU A 736 15.63 -7.76 -59.67
N ILE A 737 15.56 -9.00 -60.19
CA ILE A 737 15.54 -10.21 -59.38
C ILE A 737 16.89 -10.90 -59.49
N ASN A 738 17.63 -10.96 -58.38
CA ASN A 738 18.96 -11.55 -58.26
C ASN A 738 18.92 -12.72 -57.28
N ILE A 739 19.10 -13.94 -57.78
CA ILE A 739 19.13 -15.16 -56.95
C ILE A 739 20.50 -15.82 -57.07
N HIS A 740 21.16 -16.03 -55.94
CA HIS A 740 22.45 -16.71 -55.83
C HIS A 740 22.31 -17.91 -54.88
N GLN A 741 22.65 -19.11 -55.37
CA GLN A 741 22.60 -20.36 -54.61
C GLN A 741 23.93 -21.11 -54.79
N GLY A 742 24.65 -21.38 -53.70
CA GLY A 742 25.98 -22.00 -53.73
C GLY A 742 26.00 -23.51 -53.46
N GLY A 743 24.94 -24.09 -52.90
CA GLY A 743 24.83 -25.53 -52.59
C GLY A 743 24.69 -26.47 -53.80
N LEU A 744 24.60 -25.93 -55.02
CA LEU A 744 24.59 -26.76 -56.22
C LEU A 744 26.00 -27.22 -56.58
N ASN A 745 26.38 -28.41 -56.09
CA ASN A 745 27.34 -29.24 -56.81
C ASN A 745 26.87 -29.32 -58.27
N SER A 746 27.75 -28.93 -59.17
CA SER A 746 27.50 -28.71 -60.58
C SER A 746 27.06 -29.97 -61.32
N GLU A 747 25.80 -30.41 -61.18
CA GLU A 747 25.25 -31.49 -62.00
C GLU A 747 23.72 -31.60 -62.00
N ASP A 748 22.97 -30.50 -61.98
CA ASP A 748 21.60 -30.52 -62.54
C ASP A 748 21.17 -29.12 -62.99
N LYS A 749 21.56 -28.77 -64.22
CA LYS A 749 20.80 -27.78 -64.99
C LYS A 749 19.51 -28.47 -65.43
N ASN A 750 18.38 -27.99 -64.91
CA ASN A 750 17.13 -27.73 -65.64
C ASN A 750 15.86 -28.23 -64.91
N SER A 751 15.32 -27.40 -64.01
CA SER A 751 13.87 -27.25 -63.81
C SER A 751 13.64 -25.80 -63.38
N GLY A 752 13.30 -24.90 -64.27
CA GLY A 752 11.92 -24.78 -64.74
C GLY A 752 11.31 -23.48 -64.24
N LEU A 753 12.05 -22.36 -64.27
CA LEU A 753 11.51 -21.02 -64.11
C LEU A 753 10.84 -20.63 -65.44
N THR A 754 9.56 -20.97 -65.57
CA THR A 754 8.73 -20.38 -66.62
C THR A 754 8.02 -19.16 -66.06
N ASN A 755 8.40 -17.99 -66.57
CA ASN A 755 7.58 -16.79 -66.60
C ASN A 755 6.14 -17.14 -67.02
N SER A 756 5.17 -16.99 -66.12
CA SER A 756 3.77 -16.83 -66.47
C SER A 756 3.28 -15.44 -66.05
N ILE A 757 3.45 -14.53 -67.00
CA ILE A 757 2.58 -13.41 -67.38
C ILE A 757 1.34 -13.20 -66.48
N ALA A 758 1.28 -11.99 -65.91
CA ALA A 758 0.12 -11.37 -65.27
C ALA A 758 -1.18 -11.50 -66.09
N GLN A 759 -2.27 -11.88 -65.41
CA GLN A 759 -3.62 -11.31 -65.56
C GLN A 759 -4.61 -12.02 -64.63
N ASP A 760 -4.83 -11.44 -63.45
CA ASP A 760 -6.14 -11.12 -62.86
C ASP A 760 -5.97 -10.96 -61.35
N LEU A 761 -6.03 -9.71 -60.84
CA LEU A 761 -6.53 -9.45 -59.50
C LEU A 761 -7.06 -8.01 -59.40
N ILE A 762 -8.33 -7.85 -59.72
CA ILE A 762 -9.17 -6.83 -59.07
C ILE A 762 -10.23 -7.62 -58.30
N ALA A 763 -9.99 -7.82 -57.01
CA ALA A 763 -11.05 -7.97 -56.03
C ALA A 763 -10.50 -7.42 -54.71
N GLN A 764 -11.23 -6.43 -54.18
CA GLN A 764 -11.04 -5.90 -52.85
C GLN A 764 -11.13 -7.04 -51.85
N ASP A 765 -10.03 -7.38 -51.19
CA ASP A 765 -10.09 -8.00 -49.88
C ASP A 765 -9.34 -7.08 -48.92
N THR A 766 -10.11 -6.19 -48.32
CA THR A 766 -9.69 -5.50 -47.12
C THR A 766 -9.43 -6.57 -46.07
N LEU A 767 -8.15 -6.87 -45.80
CA LEU A 767 -7.78 -7.60 -44.59
C LEU A 767 -8.29 -6.78 -43.40
N SER A 768 -9.44 -7.16 -42.88
CA SER A 768 -9.89 -6.74 -41.58
C SER A 768 -8.99 -7.43 -40.57
N PHE A 769 -7.91 -6.76 -40.17
CA PHE A 769 -7.39 -6.98 -38.83
C PHE A 769 -8.51 -6.54 -37.89
N SER A 770 -9.11 -7.49 -37.18
CA SER A 770 -9.95 -7.15 -36.04
C SER A 770 -9.02 -6.55 -34.98
N PRO A 771 -9.14 -5.26 -34.63
CA PRO A 771 -8.56 -4.78 -33.41
C PRO A 771 -9.24 -5.55 -32.27
N VAL A 772 -8.47 -6.28 -31.47
CA VAL A 772 -8.97 -6.77 -30.17
C VAL A 772 -8.93 -5.57 -29.21
N PHE A 773 -9.87 -4.65 -29.40
CA PHE A 773 -10.29 -3.72 -28.37
C PHE A 773 -11.71 -3.25 -28.71
N ASN A 774 -12.69 -3.72 -27.92
CA ASN A 774 -14.06 -3.21 -27.96
C ASN A 774 -14.20 -2.12 -26.87
N PRO A 775 -14.45 -0.84 -27.21
CA PRO A 775 -14.50 0.26 -26.24
C PRO A 775 -15.81 0.34 -25.41
N GLU A 776 -16.68 -0.68 -25.41
CA GLU A 776 -18.01 -0.59 -24.77
C GLU A 776 -18.08 -1.09 -23.29
N ASN A 777 -16.97 -1.26 -22.58
CA ASN A 777 -16.98 -1.66 -21.16
C ASN A 777 -16.52 -0.57 -20.17
N SER A 778 -16.72 0.70 -20.50
CA SER A 778 -16.46 1.82 -19.58
C SER A 778 -17.71 2.69 -19.34
N GLN A 779 -18.83 2.08 -18.90
CA GLN A 779 -19.84 2.80 -18.09
C GLN A 779 -20.51 1.87 -17.07
N SER A 780 -20.00 1.88 -15.83
CA SER A 780 -20.82 1.97 -14.60
C SER A 780 -19.96 1.70 -13.35
N MET A 781 -19.26 2.72 -12.86
CA MET A 781 -19.18 2.96 -11.42
C MET A 781 -19.75 4.35 -11.16
N ASN A 782 -21.06 4.42 -10.91
CA ASN A 782 -21.58 5.44 -10.01
C ASN A 782 -22.89 4.99 -9.31
N SER A 783 -22.74 4.84 -7.99
CA SER A 783 -23.69 5.03 -6.87
C SER A 783 -25.11 4.40 -6.81
N SER A 784 -25.31 3.63 -5.73
CA SER A 784 -26.47 3.64 -4.81
C SER A 784 -27.89 3.18 -5.24
N ASN A 785 -28.32 2.05 -4.64
CA ASN A 785 -29.68 1.64 -4.24
C ASN A 785 -30.92 2.10 -5.06
N SER A 786 -31.57 1.18 -5.80
CA SER A 786 -32.99 0.77 -5.56
C SER A 786 -33.60 -0.18 -6.62
N ARG A 787 -34.12 -1.32 -6.12
CA ARG A 787 -35.27 -2.15 -6.57
C ARG A 787 -35.57 -2.37 -8.09
N ILE A 788 -35.33 -3.62 -8.50
CA ILE A 788 -36.16 -4.55 -9.32
C ILE A 788 -37.09 -3.93 -10.39
N ASN A 789 -36.85 -4.27 -11.67
CA ASN A 789 -37.88 -4.89 -12.51
C ASN A 789 -37.31 -5.66 -13.72
N VAL A 790 -37.75 -6.92 -13.86
CA VAL A 790 -37.52 -7.83 -15.00
C VAL A 790 -38.46 -7.47 -16.15
N PRO A 791 -38.03 -7.55 -17.42
CA PRO A 791 -38.71 -8.46 -18.37
C PRO A 791 -37.71 -9.21 -19.29
N GLN A 792 -37.64 -10.54 -19.21
CA GLN A 792 -38.27 -11.49 -20.17
C GLN A 792 -37.63 -11.52 -21.56
N ASN A 793 -36.67 -12.44 -21.75
CA ASN A 793 -36.49 -13.24 -22.97
C ASN A 793 -35.73 -14.54 -22.62
N LEU A 794 -36.41 -15.43 -21.90
CA LEU A 794 -36.19 -16.86 -22.06
C LEU A 794 -36.99 -17.25 -23.31
N ASP A 795 -36.32 -17.62 -24.39
CA ASP A 795 -36.78 -18.62 -25.38
C ASP A 795 -35.81 -18.65 -26.56
N ASN A 796 -34.70 -19.39 -26.41
CA ASN A 796 -34.08 -20.17 -27.49
C ASN A 796 -32.87 -20.99 -26.97
N PHE A 797 -33.11 -21.86 -25.99
CA PHE A 797 -32.26 -23.02 -25.81
C PHE A 797 -32.78 -24.10 -26.75
N GLN A 798 -32.09 -24.33 -27.88
CA GLN A 798 -32.36 -25.48 -28.70
C GLN A 798 -32.01 -26.76 -27.93
N VAL A 799 -33.05 -27.55 -27.68
CA VAL A 799 -33.01 -28.93 -27.20
C VAL A 799 -32.03 -29.75 -28.04
N PHE A 800 -30.95 -30.22 -27.42
CA PHE A 800 -29.99 -31.12 -28.08
C PHE A 800 -30.67 -32.46 -28.38
N ASN A 801 -30.83 -32.73 -29.67
CA ASN A 801 -31.37 -33.98 -30.17
C ASN A 801 -30.43 -35.15 -29.85
N ARG A 802 -30.97 -36.11 -29.10
CA ARG A 802 -30.44 -37.45 -28.89
C ARG A 802 -30.48 -38.21 -30.23
N ASN A 803 -29.43 -38.11 -31.03
CA ASN A 803 -28.99 -39.09 -32.04
C ASN A 803 -27.77 -38.57 -32.82
N ILE A 804 -26.56 -38.78 -32.28
CA ILE A 804 -25.35 -38.95 -33.09
C ILE A 804 -24.74 -40.29 -32.64
N LEU A 805 -25.00 -41.31 -33.46
CA LEU A 805 -24.32 -42.60 -33.39
C LEU A 805 -22.93 -42.42 -34.02
N GLU A 806 -21.91 -42.92 -33.31
CA GLU A 806 -20.54 -43.17 -33.78
C GLU A 806 -19.64 -41.95 -34.09
N ASN A 807 -19.23 -41.19 -33.07
CA ASN A 807 -18.02 -40.35 -33.13
C ASN A 807 -16.99 -40.82 -32.10
N SER A 808 -15.71 -40.64 -32.42
CA SER A 808 -14.56 -41.05 -31.62
C SER A 808 -14.64 -40.50 -30.17
N ILE A 809 -14.08 -41.20 -29.18
CA ILE A 809 -13.90 -40.64 -27.83
C ILE A 809 -13.13 -39.31 -27.89
N ASP A 810 -12.27 -39.15 -28.91
CA ASP A 810 -11.49 -37.94 -29.13
C ASP A 810 -12.37 -36.72 -29.54
N ASP A 811 -13.41 -36.90 -30.36
CA ASP A 811 -14.31 -35.81 -30.79
C ASP A 811 -15.15 -35.27 -29.62
N ARG A 812 -15.53 -36.14 -28.67
CA ARG A 812 -16.31 -35.76 -27.49
C ARG A 812 -15.53 -34.84 -26.54
N ILE A 813 -14.20 -34.91 -26.54
CA ILE A 813 -13.36 -34.10 -25.66
C ILE A 813 -13.19 -32.70 -26.20
N SER A 814 -13.05 -32.55 -27.51
CA SER A 814 -13.10 -31.23 -28.15
C SER A 814 -14.38 -30.48 -27.74
N THR A 815 -15.51 -31.18 -27.68
CA THR A 815 -16.79 -30.61 -27.22
C THR A 815 -16.83 -30.31 -25.72
N ILE A 816 -16.18 -31.13 -24.88
CA ILE A 816 -16.10 -30.87 -23.42
C ILE A 816 -15.23 -29.64 -23.15
N GLU A 817 -14.09 -29.52 -23.82
CA GLU A 817 -13.18 -28.38 -23.67
C GLU A 817 -13.83 -27.10 -24.17
N GLU A 818 -14.45 -27.11 -25.36
CA GLU A 818 -15.20 -25.96 -25.88
C GLU A 818 -16.32 -25.52 -24.92
N SER A 819 -17.07 -26.49 -24.36
CA SER A 819 -18.11 -26.21 -23.37
C SER A 819 -17.57 -25.63 -22.07
N ARG A 820 -16.41 -26.09 -21.59
CA ARG A 820 -15.79 -25.59 -20.36
C ARG A 820 -15.16 -24.22 -20.54
N THR A 821 -14.45 -24.01 -21.64
CA THR A 821 -13.91 -22.70 -22.01
C THR A 821 -15.04 -21.67 -22.09
N SER A 822 -16.19 -22.06 -22.66
CA SER A 822 -17.38 -21.22 -22.69
C SER A 822 -17.96 -20.95 -21.29
N GLU A 823 -18.08 -21.96 -20.44
CA GLU A 823 -18.57 -21.82 -19.05
C GLU A 823 -17.64 -20.93 -18.20
N PHE A 824 -16.32 -21.11 -18.31
CA PHE A 824 -15.34 -20.29 -17.61
C PHE A 824 -15.38 -18.84 -18.11
N ALA A 825 -15.46 -18.65 -19.43
CA ALA A 825 -15.58 -17.33 -20.03
C ALA A 825 -16.85 -16.59 -19.56
N GLU A 826 -17.99 -17.29 -19.50
CA GLU A 826 -19.25 -16.76 -18.98
C GLU A 826 -19.15 -16.43 -17.48
N SER A 827 -18.52 -17.28 -16.67
CA SER A 827 -18.36 -17.06 -15.22
C SER A 827 -17.39 -15.91 -14.87
N LEU A 828 -16.43 -15.63 -15.75
CA LEU A 828 -15.42 -14.58 -15.61
C LEU A 828 -15.79 -13.30 -16.36
N GLY A 829 -16.90 -13.28 -17.10
CA GLY A 829 -17.37 -12.11 -17.86
C GLY A 829 -16.49 -11.75 -19.06
N ILE A 830 -15.73 -12.72 -19.61
CA ILE A 830 -14.83 -12.53 -20.76
C ILE A 830 -15.41 -13.23 -22.00
N SER A 831 -15.08 -12.76 -23.21
CA SER A 831 -15.45 -13.43 -24.46
C SER A 831 -14.49 -14.59 -24.76
N ALA A 832 -15.05 -15.78 -25.02
CA ALA A 832 -14.26 -16.97 -25.38
C ALA A 832 -13.63 -16.81 -26.78
N GLU A 833 -12.37 -16.42 -26.86
CA GLU A 833 -11.61 -16.50 -28.11
C GLU A 833 -11.16 -17.95 -28.36
N ASN A 834 -11.36 -18.42 -29.60
CA ASN A 834 -11.23 -19.82 -30.02
C ASN A 834 -9.80 -20.39 -29.87
N GLN A 835 -9.42 -20.84 -28.67
CA GLN A 835 -8.36 -21.84 -28.51
C GLN A 835 -8.97 -23.25 -28.59
N VAL A 836 -9.04 -23.80 -29.81
CA VAL A 836 -9.41 -25.22 -29.98
C VAL A 836 -8.21 -26.09 -29.59
N ILE A 837 -8.14 -26.51 -28.33
CA ILE A 837 -7.22 -27.56 -27.90
C ILE A 837 -7.73 -28.88 -28.50
N THR A 838 -7.13 -29.33 -29.60
CA THR A 838 -7.44 -30.65 -30.15
C THR A 838 -6.87 -31.75 -29.25
N THR A 839 -7.44 -32.95 -29.26
CA THR A 839 -6.88 -34.08 -28.49
C THR A 839 -5.46 -34.47 -28.92
N ALA A 840 -5.05 -34.10 -30.13
CA ALA A 840 -3.68 -34.25 -30.61
C ALA A 840 -2.70 -33.38 -29.81
N SER A 841 -3.05 -32.12 -29.50
CA SER A 841 -2.17 -31.22 -28.75
C SER A 841 -2.02 -31.63 -27.27
N ALA A 842 -3.09 -32.12 -26.64
CA ALA A 842 -3.00 -32.63 -25.26
C ALA A 842 -2.07 -33.85 -25.12
N ARG A 843 -2.05 -34.75 -26.11
CA ARG A 843 -1.13 -35.90 -26.12
C ARG A 843 0.31 -35.49 -26.43
N GLU A 844 0.51 -34.51 -27.30
CA GLU A 844 1.85 -33.93 -27.55
C GLU A 844 2.42 -33.28 -26.29
N ILE A 845 1.60 -32.54 -25.53
CA ILE A 845 1.99 -31.96 -24.23
C ILE A 845 2.34 -33.06 -23.23
N LEU A 846 1.51 -34.10 -23.09
CA LEU A 846 1.80 -35.22 -22.18
C LEU A 846 3.05 -36.01 -22.61
N GLY A 847 3.29 -36.13 -23.92
CA GLY A 847 4.49 -36.75 -24.49
C GLY A 847 5.75 -35.93 -24.24
N SER A 848 5.69 -34.60 -24.42
CA SER A 848 6.81 -33.69 -24.16
C SER A 848 7.15 -33.64 -22.66
N MET A 849 6.14 -33.61 -21.78
CA MET A 849 6.35 -33.72 -20.33
C MET A 849 7.01 -35.03 -19.93
N ALA A 850 6.62 -36.16 -20.53
CA ALA A 850 7.23 -37.46 -20.26
C ALA A 850 8.70 -37.52 -20.73
N GLN A 851 9.04 -36.87 -21.86
CA GLN A 851 10.42 -36.75 -22.33
C GLN A 851 11.27 -35.81 -21.45
N GLN A 852 10.70 -34.69 -21.00
CA GLN A 852 11.41 -33.69 -20.20
C GLN A 852 11.63 -34.13 -18.75
N THR A 853 10.67 -34.83 -18.15
CA THR A 853 10.66 -35.13 -16.70
C THR A 853 10.90 -36.60 -16.36
N GLY A 854 10.86 -37.50 -17.35
CA GLY A 854 10.90 -38.96 -17.15
C GLY A 854 9.66 -39.56 -16.45
N THR A 855 8.64 -38.74 -16.17
CA THR A 855 7.43 -39.16 -15.45
C THR A 855 6.26 -39.30 -16.43
N GLN A 856 5.57 -40.45 -16.40
CA GLN A 856 4.37 -40.66 -17.20
C GLN A 856 3.16 -40.02 -16.54
N SER A 857 2.67 -38.94 -17.14
CA SER A 857 1.50 -38.18 -16.67
C SER A 857 0.24 -38.55 -17.45
N ALA A 858 -0.91 -38.30 -16.84
CA ALA A 858 -2.22 -38.54 -17.45
C ALA A 858 -3.23 -37.46 -17.04
N VAL A 859 -4.17 -37.13 -17.93
CA VAL A 859 -5.27 -36.18 -17.68
C VAL A 859 -6.56 -36.96 -17.50
N VAL A 860 -7.35 -36.60 -16.49
CA VAL A 860 -8.70 -37.17 -16.29
C VAL A 860 -9.75 -36.08 -16.46
N TYR A 861 -10.59 -36.22 -17.48
CA TYR A 861 -11.80 -35.44 -17.64
C TYR A 861 -12.90 -36.02 -16.77
N VAL A 862 -13.50 -35.18 -15.94
CA VAL A 862 -14.55 -35.55 -15.00
C VAL A 862 -15.81 -34.77 -15.34
N THR A 863 -16.86 -35.44 -15.81
CA THR A 863 -18.11 -34.78 -16.24
C THR A 863 -19.30 -35.34 -15.47
N ALA A 864 -20.00 -34.47 -14.74
CA ALA A 864 -21.17 -34.84 -13.94
C ALA A 864 -22.47 -34.70 -14.75
N TYR A 865 -23.04 -35.84 -15.17
CA TYR A 865 -24.36 -35.90 -15.81
C TYR A 865 -25.46 -36.09 -14.77
N GLU A 866 -26.72 -35.99 -15.23
CA GLU A 866 -27.89 -36.13 -14.35
C GLU A 866 -27.95 -37.50 -13.66
N ASP A 867 -27.52 -38.57 -14.34
CA ASP A 867 -27.67 -39.95 -13.89
C ASP A 867 -26.35 -40.65 -13.51
N GLN A 868 -25.19 -40.04 -13.78
CA GLN A 868 -23.86 -40.62 -13.49
C GLN A 868 -22.72 -39.59 -13.54
N LEU A 869 -21.59 -39.92 -12.91
CA LEU A 869 -20.30 -39.27 -13.16
C LEU A 869 -19.57 -40.01 -14.27
N GLU A 870 -19.09 -39.31 -15.29
CA GLU A 870 -18.24 -39.87 -16.34
C GLU A 870 -16.79 -39.44 -16.10
N LEU A 871 -15.87 -40.41 -16.19
CA LEU A 871 -14.43 -40.20 -16.12
C LEU A 871 -13.81 -40.64 -17.45
N ILE A 872 -13.01 -39.78 -18.07
CA ILE A 872 -12.25 -40.10 -19.29
C ILE A 872 -10.77 -39.84 -19.02
N LEU A 873 -9.96 -40.89 -19.05
CA LEU A 873 -8.51 -40.84 -18.80
C LEU A 873 -7.75 -40.81 -20.13
N PHE A 874 -6.81 -39.86 -20.24
CA PHE A 874 -5.89 -39.65 -21.34
C PHE A 874 -4.44 -39.82 -20.89
N THR A 875 -3.68 -40.59 -21.66
CA THR A 875 -2.24 -40.81 -21.48
C THR A 875 -1.48 -40.33 -22.71
N ALA A 876 -0.16 -40.15 -22.60
CA ALA A 876 0.70 -39.73 -23.71
C ALA A 876 0.61 -40.65 -24.94
N ASP A 877 0.29 -41.94 -24.73
CA ASP A 877 0.07 -42.95 -25.76
C ASP A 877 -1.12 -43.85 -25.43
N GLY A 878 -1.74 -44.46 -26.45
CA GLY A 878 -2.86 -45.40 -26.30
C GLY A 878 -4.26 -44.82 -26.61
N ALA A 879 -5.31 -45.62 -26.42
CA ALA A 879 -6.69 -45.20 -26.59
C ALA A 879 -7.28 -44.70 -25.26
N ALA A 880 -8.11 -43.67 -25.31
CA ALA A 880 -8.78 -43.09 -24.15
C ALA A 880 -9.58 -44.12 -23.35
N ILE A 881 -9.48 -44.09 -22.02
CA ILE A 881 -10.20 -45.01 -21.12
C ILE A 881 -11.39 -44.29 -20.52
N ARG A 882 -12.60 -44.83 -20.73
CA ARG A 882 -13.85 -44.29 -20.21
C ARG A 882 -14.40 -45.13 -19.06
N ALA A 883 -14.78 -44.49 -17.96
CA ALA A 883 -15.52 -45.10 -16.86
C ALA A 883 -16.78 -44.27 -16.54
N ALA A 884 -17.87 -44.94 -16.18
CA ALA A 884 -19.10 -44.30 -15.69
C ALA A 884 -19.38 -44.79 -14.27
N VAL A 885 -19.71 -43.85 -13.37
CA VAL A 885 -19.98 -44.09 -11.95
C VAL A 885 -21.42 -43.62 -11.64
N PRO A 886 -22.42 -44.51 -11.79
CA PRO A 886 -23.84 -44.15 -11.60
C PRO A 886 -24.18 -43.70 -10.18
N GLU A 887 -23.46 -44.19 -9.17
CA GLU A 887 -23.66 -43.85 -7.76
C GLU A 887 -23.29 -42.38 -7.45
N ALA A 888 -22.44 -41.77 -8.27
CA ALA A 888 -22.02 -40.37 -8.18
C ALA A 888 -22.80 -39.49 -9.17
N ASN A 889 -24.12 -39.53 -9.14
CA ASN A 889 -24.95 -38.63 -9.96
C ASN A 889 -24.94 -37.19 -9.42
N ARG A 890 -25.39 -36.23 -10.23
CA ARG A 890 -25.42 -34.80 -9.89
C ARG A 890 -26.07 -34.53 -8.53
N GLN A 891 -27.16 -35.22 -8.18
CA GLN A 891 -27.83 -35.02 -6.90
C GLN A 891 -26.96 -35.41 -5.71
N ALA A 892 -26.23 -36.53 -5.81
CA ALA A 892 -25.29 -36.97 -4.79
C ALA A 892 -24.08 -36.03 -4.68
N LEU A 893 -23.55 -35.57 -5.81
CA LEU A 893 -22.44 -34.60 -5.87
C LEU A 893 -22.81 -33.23 -5.29
N THR A 894 -23.95 -32.66 -5.68
CA THR A 894 -24.40 -31.36 -5.16
C THR A 894 -24.57 -31.39 -3.64
N LYS A 895 -25.06 -32.51 -3.09
CA LYS A 895 -25.18 -32.69 -1.65
C LYS A 895 -23.81 -32.64 -0.96
N GLN A 896 -22.80 -33.35 -1.49
CA GLN A 896 -21.45 -33.36 -0.93
C GLN A 896 -20.75 -32.00 -1.06
N VAL A 897 -20.91 -31.30 -2.18
CA VAL A 897 -20.35 -29.95 -2.38
C VAL A 897 -20.98 -28.94 -1.40
N GLN A 898 -22.27 -29.06 -1.11
CA GLN A 898 -22.93 -28.22 -0.11
C GLN A 898 -22.42 -28.52 1.31
N GLU A 899 -22.24 -29.80 1.67
CA GLU A 899 -21.63 -30.20 2.95
C GLU A 899 -20.22 -29.61 3.09
N PHE A 900 -19.37 -29.77 2.07
CA PHE A 900 -18.02 -29.19 2.01
C PHE A 900 -18.03 -27.66 2.12
N ARG A 901 -18.86 -26.96 1.33
CA ARG A 901 -18.94 -25.49 1.34
C ARG A 901 -19.36 -24.96 2.70
N ASN A 902 -20.30 -25.63 3.37
CA ASN A 902 -20.74 -25.25 4.71
C ASN A 902 -19.64 -25.43 5.75
N GLU A 903 -18.80 -26.47 5.63
CA GLU A 903 -17.69 -26.71 6.55
C GLU A 903 -16.55 -25.70 6.37
N ILE A 904 -16.17 -25.35 5.13
CA ILE A 904 -15.08 -24.38 4.89
C ILE A 904 -15.51 -22.92 5.15
N THR A 905 -16.81 -22.63 5.09
CA THR A 905 -17.33 -21.27 5.36
C THR A 905 -17.76 -21.04 6.81
N ASP A 906 -17.90 -22.08 7.64
CA ASP A 906 -18.16 -21.91 9.09
C ASP A 906 -16.88 -21.45 9.80
N PRO A 907 -16.84 -20.22 10.37
CA PRO A 907 -15.66 -19.69 11.07
C PRO A 907 -15.19 -20.58 12.23
N ARG A 908 -16.09 -21.40 12.79
CA ARG A 908 -15.79 -22.32 13.91
C ARG A 908 -15.09 -23.61 13.47
N GLN A 909 -15.09 -23.92 12.17
CA GLN A 909 -14.51 -25.15 11.61
C GLN A 909 -13.22 -24.90 10.82
N ARG A 910 -12.76 -23.64 10.70
CA ARG A 910 -11.53 -23.21 9.99
C ARG A 910 -10.22 -23.91 10.42
N ARG A 911 -10.20 -24.57 11.57
CA ARG A 911 -9.04 -25.33 12.09
C ARG A 911 -9.31 -26.84 12.24
N SER A 912 -10.37 -27.35 11.63
CA SER A 912 -10.69 -28.78 11.61
C SER A 912 -10.12 -29.45 10.36
N ASN A 913 -10.04 -30.78 10.40
CA ASN A 913 -9.69 -31.63 9.26
C ASN A 913 -10.90 -32.47 8.84
N SER A 914 -12.12 -31.96 9.10
CA SER A 914 -13.36 -32.74 8.96
C SER A 914 -13.89 -32.82 7.54
N TYR A 915 -13.38 -31.96 6.65
CA TYR A 915 -13.64 -31.92 5.23
C TYR A 915 -12.80 -32.90 4.42
#